data_AF-A0A0E0B6G9-F1
#
_entry.id   AF-A0A0E0B6G9-F1
#
_cell.length_a   1.000
_cell.length_b   1.000
_cell.length_c   1.000
_cell.angle_alpha   90.00
_cell.angle_beta   90.00
_cell.angle_gamma   90.00
#
_symmetry.space_group_name_H-M   'P 1'
#
loop_
_entity.id
_entity.type
_entity.pdbx_description
1 polymer ?
#
loop_
_entity_poly.entity_id
_entity_poly.type
_entity_poly.pdbx_seq_one_letter_code
_entity_poly.pdbx_strand_id
1 'polypeptide(L)'
;MATVFPYRWTKTKHLTERPPTHGHPPDAHPWIILDVRAYIADRQNATTATTSLTSGRKLQITICSAPPPLVSYVCAWSPTADPALVFAKEPVVACVNADLVFLRVHSDQVYHLVYHAGGGGDSRRRRPSLTLVRHPDRPFHRCHYLSELGSIAILSHRRAGAGDDHDDDSTSFYVCSLDQELWYGLPGQRGHFKLCLYDSIDGEWSQETLRLDQLRNPQDKDTVFHYTEKVITLHDEQVVAFVDLWRGMVICNVNDGTKHEGSSYVPLPQDIINLDMINNGLIYRDIAVVNGRLTVVRLRSWLDSGCLSWDLTTWSKKAVTACLDEEWREDFVVDSDDILVDEATCNNVELLPKLNGLPAMDKLRIARPMLSLMDSHVVYIMGKVNLSGEKAVVLTVDMANWRLQGVSLRDAERIVYDDNGCSYKQSTISQYFTTSAAMATAFPYSFTRTKHLTLCPPSSHGGDAADHGPLPWILLDVRAYIADRRNSTTATIVLSNGRKIQITFCIAPPPLVSYICAWSPATDPAVFFAKEPAVGFVNDNLVFLRVHSDQIYDLIYHASSRPSLKLIHNPYSPYNPYDYLRRNDNVVILPDRRHAAGADDDDNNSGHFYVSSLDRDRRFDIGHFKLCLYDEDDSMDCKWSNNILLLDQLRNAPDKDIVLHLTEKVLILDDEQPLVAFVDPWRGMVICNVLDNSSTPGGSSYMPMPSEIFNIHNTYTSSISRDIAIINGRLTVVRLCLYLDSDDDSDDDDDDDCCAWDLTTWSKPVTCLEDEWREDLKIKSSDVSIDDSTRNACLLPKLDDGCPTTETLQLAHPTLSLMDAHIVYIMGKVDVSDEKALVLTVDMANKRLQEVSMYDAERIVNDFDYAYTHSTISQYFTTAAAAMATDFPYSFTRTKHLTLSPPSSHGGDAADHRPLPWILLDVRAYIADCRNSTTATIVLSNGRKIQITFCIAPPPLVSYICAWSPTTDPAVFFAKEPAVGFVDADVVFLRVHSDQIYDLVYHASSHPSLKLIHNPYSPYNPYHYLRRIDNVAILPDRRRHAAGGADDDDDDNRDDSMDRKWSNTILLLDQLRNAPDKDTVLHLTEKVFILDDEQPLVAFVDLWRGIVICNVLDNSTPVGGSYMPLPPELIDVRRT
;
A
#
# COMPACT_ATOMS: atom_id res chain seq x y z
N MET A 1 37.40 -11.50 3.63
CA MET A 1 36.20 -10.82 4.16
C MET A 1 35.15 -10.95 3.07
N ALA A 2 34.09 -11.73 3.32
CA ALA A 2 33.08 -12.03 2.29
C ALA A 2 32.00 -10.95 2.32
N THR A 3 31.94 -10.15 1.26
CA THR A 3 30.89 -9.18 0.97
C THR A 3 29.58 -9.92 0.68
N VAL A 4 28.59 -9.76 1.56
CA VAL A 4 27.23 -10.29 1.39
C VAL A 4 26.46 -9.30 0.54
N PHE A 5 26.11 -9.67 -0.69
CA PHE A 5 25.17 -8.91 -1.53
C PHE A 5 23.77 -8.90 -0.87
N PRO A 6 23.19 -7.75 -0.51
CA PRO A 6 21.84 -7.68 0.04
C PRO A 6 20.82 -7.88 -1.08
N TYR A 7 20.07 -8.98 -1.05
CA TYR A 7 18.90 -9.16 -1.91
C TYR A 7 17.83 -8.11 -1.56
N ARG A 8 17.61 -7.11 -2.44
CA ARG A 8 16.48 -6.17 -2.34
C ARG A 8 15.18 -6.90 -2.71
N TRP A 9 14.46 -7.37 -1.72
CA TRP A 9 13.09 -7.89 -1.88
C TRP A 9 12.09 -6.74 -1.81
N THR A 10 11.20 -6.59 -2.79
CA THR A 10 10.06 -5.66 -2.74
C THR A 10 9.10 -6.10 -1.62
N LYS A 11 8.89 -5.22 -0.62
CA LYS A 11 7.95 -5.46 0.49
C LYS A 11 6.52 -5.51 -0.02
N THR A 12 5.82 -6.61 0.23
CA THR A 12 4.44 -6.80 -0.27
C THR A 12 3.40 -6.09 0.61
N LYS A 13 2.31 -5.61 -0.02
CA LYS A 13 1.17 -4.92 0.63
C LYS A 13 0.50 -5.73 1.77
N HIS A 14 0.74 -7.03 1.83
CA HIS A 14 0.05 -7.97 2.73
C HIS A 14 0.66 -8.10 4.14
N LEU A 15 1.80 -7.44 4.42
CA LEU A 15 2.45 -7.47 5.75
C LEU A 15 1.60 -6.81 6.87
N THR A 16 0.50 -6.14 6.52
CA THR A 16 -0.38 -5.41 7.45
C THR A 16 -1.77 -6.02 7.61
N GLU A 17 -2.02 -7.19 7.02
CA GLU A 17 -3.35 -7.82 7.06
C GLU A 17 -3.64 -8.50 8.41
N ARG A 18 -4.86 -8.28 8.91
CA ARG A 18 -5.25 -8.79 10.22
C ARG A 18 -5.59 -10.28 10.14
N PRO A 19 -5.04 -11.11 11.03
CA PRO A 19 -5.46 -12.50 11.12
C PRO A 19 -6.95 -12.61 11.52
N PRO A 20 -7.67 -13.65 11.05
CA PRO A 20 -9.08 -13.85 11.36
C PRO A 20 -9.37 -13.91 12.87
N THR A 21 -10.61 -13.62 13.29
CA THR A 21 -10.98 -13.62 14.71
C THR A 21 -11.32 -15.02 15.25
N HIS A 22 -11.49 -16.02 14.39
CA HIS A 22 -11.77 -17.42 14.77
C HIS A 22 -10.48 -18.23 15.01
N GLY A 23 -10.60 -19.46 15.52
CA GLY A 23 -9.47 -20.36 15.75
C GLY A 23 -8.80 -20.22 17.12
N HIS A 24 -9.54 -19.72 18.12
CA HIS A 24 -9.12 -19.61 19.52
C HIS A 24 -10.20 -20.15 20.46
N PRO A 25 -9.88 -21.08 21.40
CA PRO A 25 -8.69 -21.96 21.47
C PRO A 25 -8.65 -23.00 20.34
N PRO A 26 -7.57 -23.79 20.16
CA PRO A 26 -7.53 -24.83 19.12
C PRO A 26 -8.67 -25.82 19.29
N ASP A 27 -9.61 -25.83 18.33
CA ASP A 27 -10.71 -26.78 18.29
C ASP A 27 -10.18 -28.17 17.91
N ALA A 28 -10.62 -29.19 18.65
CA ALA A 28 -10.24 -30.58 18.44
C ALA A 28 -10.99 -31.18 17.23
N HIS A 29 -10.63 -30.74 16.02
CA HIS A 29 -11.05 -31.39 14.77
C HIS A 29 -9.92 -32.30 14.26
N PRO A 30 -10.18 -33.53 13.78
CA PRO A 30 -9.14 -34.47 13.35
C PRO A 30 -8.33 -34.01 12.13
N TRP A 31 -8.79 -33.02 11.40
CA TRP A 31 -8.02 -32.40 10.32
C TRP A 31 -8.54 -30.98 10.06
N ILE A 32 -7.75 -30.17 9.36
CA ILE A 32 -8.02 -28.77 9.08
C ILE A 32 -7.73 -28.40 7.63
N ILE A 33 -8.38 -27.34 7.15
CA ILE A 33 -8.01 -26.61 5.94
C ILE A 33 -7.08 -25.48 6.37
N LEU A 34 -5.81 -25.54 6.01
CA LEU A 34 -4.78 -24.59 6.43
C LEU A 34 -4.47 -23.59 5.31
N ASP A 35 -4.56 -22.30 5.61
CA ASP A 35 -4.06 -21.23 4.74
C ASP A 35 -2.54 -21.34 4.59
N VAL A 36 -2.06 -21.31 3.35
CA VAL A 36 -0.62 -21.49 3.06
C VAL A 36 0.19 -20.23 3.33
N ARG A 37 -0.43 -19.07 3.50
CA ARG A 37 0.28 -17.82 3.80
C ARG A 37 0.09 -17.42 5.25
N ALA A 38 1.18 -17.26 6.00
CA ALA A 38 1.13 -16.85 7.38
C ALA A 38 0.82 -15.35 7.51
N TYR A 39 -0.03 -14.98 8.47
CA TYR A 39 -0.25 -13.59 8.87
C TYR A 39 0.93 -13.10 9.70
N ILE A 40 1.30 -11.83 9.57
CA ILE A 40 2.33 -11.23 10.43
C ILE A 40 1.65 -10.54 11.60
N ALA A 41 1.61 -11.23 12.74
CA ALA A 41 0.90 -10.76 13.91
C ALA A 41 1.42 -11.42 15.19
N ASP A 42 1.51 -10.64 16.27
CA ASP A 42 1.82 -11.16 17.60
C ASP A 42 0.61 -11.92 18.16
N ARG A 43 0.51 -13.18 17.77
CA ARG A 43 -0.45 -14.14 18.34
C ARG A 43 0.29 -15.30 18.97
N GLN A 44 -0.16 -15.64 20.17
CA GLN A 44 0.41 -16.73 20.96
C GLN A 44 -0.70 -17.65 21.47
N ASN A 45 -0.47 -18.95 21.41
CA ASN A 45 -1.32 -19.98 21.99
C ASN A 45 -0.46 -21.23 22.32
N ALA A 46 -1.08 -22.35 22.65
CA ALA A 46 -0.37 -23.59 22.99
C ALA A 46 0.46 -24.20 21.84
N THR A 47 0.24 -23.77 20.59
CA THR A 47 0.96 -24.19 19.38
C THR A 47 2.10 -23.22 19.01
N THR A 48 2.40 -22.24 19.86
CA THR A 48 3.49 -21.29 19.57
C THR A 48 4.85 -21.93 19.76
N ALA A 49 5.66 -21.94 18.70
CA ALA A 49 7.07 -22.31 18.71
C ALA A 49 7.95 -21.12 18.35
N THR A 50 9.16 -21.08 18.91
CA THR A 50 10.14 -20.02 18.66
C THR A 50 11.50 -20.60 18.29
N THR A 51 12.24 -19.91 17.43
CA THR A 51 13.64 -20.23 17.11
C THR A 51 14.45 -18.97 16.87
N SER A 52 15.77 -19.07 16.91
CA SER A 52 16.67 -17.96 16.55
C SER A 52 17.19 -18.16 15.13
N LEU A 53 17.06 -17.13 14.30
CA LEU A 53 17.63 -17.08 12.97
C LEU A 53 19.15 -16.88 13.06
N THR A 54 19.88 -17.20 11.99
CA THR A 54 21.35 -17.00 11.93
C THR A 54 21.74 -15.53 12.08
N SER A 55 20.83 -14.59 11.77
CA SER A 55 20.97 -13.15 12.03
C SER A 55 20.84 -12.74 13.50
N GLY A 56 20.62 -13.70 14.41
CA GLY A 56 20.44 -13.45 15.85
C GLY A 56 19.02 -13.02 16.26
N ARG A 57 18.13 -12.76 15.29
CA ARG A 57 16.73 -12.40 15.52
C ARG A 57 15.90 -13.63 15.87
N LYS A 58 14.92 -13.50 16.77
CA LYS A 58 13.98 -14.58 17.09
C LYS A 58 12.80 -14.57 16.13
N LEU A 59 12.39 -15.75 15.70
CA LEU A 59 11.18 -16.01 14.94
C LEU A 59 10.20 -16.81 15.80
N GLN A 60 8.94 -16.44 15.75
CA GLN A 60 7.81 -17.08 16.42
C GLN A 60 6.80 -17.51 15.35
N ILE A 61 6.33 -18.76 15.42
CA ILE A 61 5.27 -19.31 14.58
C ILE A 61 4.17 -19.88 15.48
N THR A 62 2.92 -19.53 15.18
CA THR A 62 1.73 -19.96 15.92
C THR A 62 0.67 -20.45 14.94
N ILE A 63 0.09 -21.63 15.17
CA ILE A 63 -1.00 -22.19 14.36
C ILE A 63 -2.34 -22.00 15.08
N CYS A 64 -3.31 -21.42 14.39
CA CYS A 64 -4.67 -21.23 14.90
C CYS A 64 -5.62 -22.15 14.12
N SER A 65 -6.05 -23.24 14.77
CA SER A 65 -6.89 -24.27 14.15
C SER A 65 -8.38 -23.94 14.28
N ALA A 66 -9.13 -24.25 13.22
CA ALA A 66 -10.57 -24.12 13.14
C ALA A 66 -11.16 -25.30 12.36
N PRO A 67 -12.38 -25.76 12.71
CA PRO A 67 -13.01 -26.87 12.03
C PRO A 67 -13.45 -26.49 10.60
N PRO A 68 -13.17 -27.30 9.57
CA PRO A 68 -13.69 -27.09 8.23
C PRO A 68 -15.23 -26.94 8.22
N PRO A 69 -15.82 -26.08 7.36
CA PRO A 69 -15.21 -25.36 6.24
C PRO A 69 -14.40 -24.11 6.64
N LEU A 70 -14.34 -23.73 7.92
CA LEU A 70 -13.50 -22.60 8.34
C LEU A 70 -12.03 -22.88 8.06
N VAL A 71 -11.35 -21.86 7.53
CA VAL A 71 -9.94 -21.94 7.19
C VAL A 71 -9.11 -21.64 8.43
N SER A 72 -8.28 -22.59 8.83
CA SER A 72 -7.21 -22.43 9.83
C SER A 72 -6.06 -21.61 9.25
N TYR A 73 -5.29 -20.93 10.10
CA TYR A 73 -4.22 -20.04 9.63
C TYR A 73 -2.99 -20.07 10.53
N VAL A 74 -1.86 -19.61 9.98
CA VAL A 74 -0.58 -19.48 10.68
C VAL A 74 -0.33 -18.00 10.97
N CYS A 75 0.23 -17.68 12.13
CA CYS A 75 0.78 -16.36 12.46
C CYS A 75 2.29 -16.47 12.63
N ALA A 76 3.03 -15.53 12.06
CA ALA A 76 4.46 -15.37 12.20
C ALA A 76 4.78 -14.02 12.86
N TRP A 77 5.72 -14.01 13.80
CA TRP A 77 6.11 -12.81 14.53
C TRP A 77 7.59 -12.82 14.90
N SER A 78 8.18 -11.66 15.14
CA SER A 78 9.50 -11.57 15.78
C SER A 78 9.38 -10.82 17.11
N PRO A 79 9.66 -11.49 18.25
CA PRO A 79 9.59 -10.81 19.56
C PRO A 79 10.81 -9.93 19.85
N THR A 80 11.86 -9.98 19.01
CA THR A 80 13.14 -9.29 19.27
C THR A 80 13.49 -8.25 18.22
N ALA A 81 12.68 -8.08 17.18
CA ALA A 81 12.93 -7.15 16.10
C ALA A 81 11.62 -6.74 15.44
N ASP A 82 11.59 -5.55 14.84
CA ASP A 82 10.44 -5.10 14.04
C ASP A 82 10.17 -6.13 12.92
N PRO A 83 8.93 -6.66 12.80
CA PRO A 83 8.56 -7.56 11.71
C PRO A 83 8.89 -7.04 10.32
N ALA A 84 8.87 -5.72 10.09
CA ALA A 84 9.25 -5.11 8.82
C ALA A 84 10.75 -5.24 8.51
N LEU A 85 11.58 -5.57 9.51
CA LEU A 85 13.00 -5.90 9.34
C LEU A 85 13.23 -7.40 9.21
N VAL A 86 12.33 -8.25 9.73
CA VAL A 86 12.45 -9.72 9.74
C VAL A 86 11.78 -10.38 8.53
N PHE A 87 10.67 -9.82 8.05
CA PHE A 87 9.88 -10.39 6.96
C PHE A 87 9.91 -9.47 5.75
N ALA A 88 10.58 -9.91 4.69
CA ALA A 88 10.49 -9.30 3.37
C ALA A 88 9.17 -9.64 2.66
N LYS A 89 8.66 -10.86 2.89
CA LYS A 89 7.37 -11.37 2.40
C LYS A 89 6.71 -12.21 3.48
N GLU A 90 5.40 -12.43 3.34
CA GLU A 90 4.65 -13.37 4.18
C GLU A 90 5.30 -14.76 4.13
N PRO A 91 5.51 -15.42 5.28
CA PRO A 91 5.96 -16.80 5.30
C PRO A 91 4.96 -17.73 4.59
N VAL A 92 5.48 -18.67 3.81
CA VAL A 92 4.68 -19.59 3.02
C VAL A 92 4.86 -21.03 3.51
N VAL A 93 3.76 -21.71 3.75
CA VAL A 93 3.70 -23.15 4.01
C VAL A 93 3.83 -23.90 2.69
N ALA A 94 4.94 -24.63 2.51
CA ALA A 94 5.17 -25.40 1.29
C ALA A 94 4.40 -26.73 1.32
N CYS A 95 4.61 -27.47 2.42
CA CYS A 95 4.01 -28.78 2.64
C CYS A 95 3.73 -29.03 4.13
N VAL A 96 2.81 -29.96 4.35
CA VAL A 96 2.35 -30.42 5.67
C VAL A 96 2.29 -31.93 5.64
N ASN A 97 2.74 -32.58 6.70
CA ASN A 97 2.62 -34.01 6.86
C ASN A 97 2.61 -34.36 8.34
N ALA A 98 1.62 -35.13 8.80
CA ALA A 98 1.43 -35.49 10.19
C ALA A 98 1.56 -34.27 11.14
N ASP A 99 2.53 -34.28 12.05
CA ASP A 99 2.82 -33.23 13.02
C ASP A 99 3.86 -32.20 12.56
N LEU A 100 4.26 -32.24 11.28
CA LEU A 100 5.28 -31.39 10.68
C LEU A 100 4.70 -30.38 9.66
N VAL A 101 5.22 -29.16 9.69
CA VAL A 101 4.96 -28.13 8.66
C VAL A 101 6.28 -27.56 8.16
N PHE A 102 6.47 -27.55 6.85
CA PHE A 102 7.60 -26.86 6.23
C PHE A 102 7.21 -25.44 5.84
N LEU A 103 7.96 -24.45 6.33
CA LEU A 103 7.76 -23.03 6.04
C LEU A 103 8.99 -22.42 5.37
N ARG A 104 8.75 -21.58 4.37
CA ARG A 104 9.75 -20.65 3.80
C ARG A 104 9.52 -19.25 4.36
N VAL A 105 10.57 -18.65 4.90
CA VAL A 105 10.59 -17.28 5.40
C VAL A 105 11.60 -16.46 4.61
N HIS A 106 11.15 -15.38 3.99
CA HIS A 106 12.02 -14.42 3.31
C HIS A 106 12.40 -13.30 4.30
N SER A 107 13.66 -13.24 4.71
CA SER A 107 14.26 -12.22 5.58
C SER A 107 15.45 -11.57 4.85
N ASP A 108 16.51 -11.20 5.57
CA ASP A 108 17.87 -10.96 5.07
C ASP A 108 18.40 -12.08 4.16
N GLN A 109 17.98 -13.32 4.44
CA GLN A 109 18.15 -14.47 3.56
C GLN A 109 16.87 -15.32 3.55
N VAL A 110 16.81 -16.31 2.66
CA VAL A 110 15.70 -17.28 2.63
C VAL A 110 15.95 -18.37 3.66
N TYR A 111 15.11 -18.42 4.69
CA TYR A 111 15.14 -19.46 5.71
C TYR A 111 14.10 -20.55 5.41
N HIS A 112 14.51 -21.80 5.54
CA HIS A 112 13.66 -22.97 5.46
C HIS A 112 13.52 -23.56 6.86
N LEU A 113 12.29 -23.65 7.35
CA LEU A 113 12.00 -24.02 8.74
C LEU A 113 11.02 -25.19 8.76
N VAL A 114 11.22 -26.08 9.73
CA VAL A 114 10.28 -27.14 10.06
C VAL A 114 9.68 -26.85 11.42
N TYR A 115 8.36 -26.64 11.44
CA TYR A 115 7.57 -26.61 12.67
C TYR A 115 7.15 -28.04 13.03
N HIS A 116 7.27 -28.38 14.31
CA HIS A 116 6.87 -29.67 14.88
C HIS A 116 5.85 -29.42 16.00
N ALA A 117 4.66 -30.01 15.92
CA ALA A 117 3.54 -29.70 16.83
C ALA A 117 3.74 -30.18 18.28
N GLY A 118 4.51 -31.26 18.48
CA GLY A 118 4.82 -31.81 19.80
C GLY A 118 3.70 -32.75 20.26
N GLY A 119 3.95 -34.05 20.22
CA GLY A 119 2.91 -35.09 20.33
C GLY A 119 2.15 -35.13 21.66
N GLY A 120 0.85 -35.41 21.56
CA GLY A 120 -0.08 -35.66 22.67
C GLY A 120 -0.29 -37.15 22.98
N GLY A 121 0.76 -37.97 22.94
CA GLY A 121 0.71 -39.41 23.23
C GLY A 121 1.70 -39.80 24.31
N ASP A 122 1.17 -40.32 25.42
CA ASP A 122 1.78 -40.96 26.58
C ASP A 122 3.00 -40.30 27.31
N SER A 123 2.74 -39.97 28.58
CA SER A 123 3.68 -39.71 29.70
C SER A 123 4.79 -38.63 29.61
N ARG A 124 5.14 -38.04 28.45
CA ARG A 124 6.02 -36.85 28.37
C ARG A 124 5.46 -35.76 27.45
N ARG A 125 4.95 -34.69 28.05
CA ARG A 125 4.40 -33.50 27.38
C ARG A 125 5.50 -32.75 26.61
N ARG A 126 5.54 -32.86 25.28
CA ARG A 126 6.51 -32.13 24.43
C ARG A 126 5.91 -30.80 23.96
N ARG A 127 6.69 -29.72 24.04
CA ARG A 127 6.31 -28.40 23.51
C ARG A 127 6.55 -28.35 21.99
N PRO A 128 5.78 -27.55 21.23
CA PRO A 128 6.05 -27.34 19.81
C PRO A 128 7.44 -26.70 19.61
N SER A 129 8.09 -27.01 18.49
CA SER A 129 9.45 -26.55 18.18
C SER A 129 9.62 -26.11 16.72
N LEU A 130 10.60 -25.24 16.47
CA LEU A 130 10.99 -24.78 15.13
C LEU A 130 12.46 -25.13 14.88
N THR A 131 12.71 -25.90 13.82
CA THR A 131 14.06 -26.32 13.41
C THR A 131 14.43 -25.67 12.08
N LEU A 132 15.63 -25.12 11.99
CA LEU A 132 16.17 -24.55 10.75
C LEU A 132 16.76 -25.66 9.88
N VAL A 133 16.38 -25.72 8.60
CA VAL A 133 16.97 -26.61 7.59
C VAL A 133 18.23 -25.95 7.05
N ARG A 134 19.38 -26.61 7.21
CA ARG A 134 20.68 -26.08 6.74
C ARG A 134 20.74 -26.15 5.22
N HIS A 135 21.22 -25.09 4.58
CA HIS A 135 21.48 -25.08 3.15
C HIS A 135 22.90 -25.61 2.90
N PRO A 136 23.18 -26.37 1.82
CA PRO A 136 24.54 -26.79 1.51
C PRO A 136 25.44 -25.57 1.27
N ASP A 137 26.61 -25.54 1.94
CA ASP A 137 27.55 -24.41 2.09
C ASP A 137 28.30 -23.96 0.81
N ARG A 138 27.67 -23.94 -0.38
CA ARG A 138 28.33 -23.44 -1.61
C ARG A 138 27.61 -22.22 -2.20
N PRO A 139 28.21 -21.01 -2.12
CA PRO A 139 27.56 -19.77 -2.55
C PRO A 139 27.63 -19.48 -4.06
N PHE A 140 28.14 -20.38 -4.91
CA PHE A 140 28.23 -20.10 -6.35
C PHE A 140 27.87 -21.31 -7.23
N HIS A 141 26.90 -21.08 -8.13
CA HIS A 141 26.41 -21.89 -9.26
C HIS A 141 25.28 -22.93 -9.02
N ARG A 142 24.06 -22.56 -9.46
CA ARG A 142 22.96 -23.41 -9.96
C ARG A 142 22.66 -24.72 -9.20
N CYS A 143 22.27 -24.67 -7.93
CA CYS A 143 21.58 -25.80 -7.29
C CYS A 143 20.24 -25.33 -6.71
N HIS A 144 19.16 -25.71 -7.37
CA HIS A 144 17.78 -25.26 -7.13
C HIS A 144 16.99 -26.27 -6.26
N TYR A 145 17.63 -26.86 -5.23
CA TYR A 145 17.08 -27.96 -4.43
C TYR A 145 15.66 -27.74 -3.91
N LEU A 146 15.29 -26.49 -3.61
CA LEU A 146 13.97 -26.13 -3.08
C LEU A 146 13.31 -25.03 -3.91
N SER A 147 13.68 -24.83 -5.17
CA SER A 147 13.16 -23.70 -5.97
C SER A 147 11.62 -23.67 -6.01
N GLU A 148 11.03 -24.79 -6.39
CA GLU A 148 9.58 -24.99 -6.52
C GLU A 148 8.96 -25.49 -5.20
N LEU A 149 8.08 -24.69 -4.59
CA LEU A 149 7.41 -25.05 -3.32
C LEU A 149 6.50 -26.27 -3.47
N GLY A 150 5.93 -26.47 -4.68
CA GLY A 150 4.99 -27.54 -4.98
C GLY A 150 5.62 -28.94 -5.04
N SER A 151 6.95 -29.04 -5.16
CA SER A 151 7.68 -30.31 -5.26
C SER A 151 8.32 -30.77 -3.95
N ILE A 152 8.08 -30.06 -2.83
CA ILE A 152 8.71 -30.36 -1.54
C ILE A 152 7.84 -31.32 -0.72
N ALA A 153 8.44 -32.38 -0.19
CA ALA A 153 7.86 -33.28 0.80
C ALA A 153 8.59 -33.17 2.14
N ILE A 154 7.86 -33.45 3.22
CA ILE A 154 8.41 -33.57 4.57
C ILE A 154 7.93 -34.87 5.21
N LEU A 155 8.86 -35.62 5.80
CA LEU A 155 8.60 -36.95 6.36
C LEU A 155 9.21 -37.05 7.77
N SER A 156 8.58 -37.81 8.64
CA SER A 156 9.13 -38.25 9.93
C SER A 156 10.31 -39.22 9.69
N HIS A 157 11.42 -39.02 10.39
CA HIS A 157 12.52 -39.98 10.40
C HIS A 157 12.29 -41.00 11.53
N ARG A 158 11.81 -42.21 11.20
CA ARG A 158 11.73 -43.34 12.14
C ARG A 158 12.68 -44.45 11.71
N ARG A 159 13.66 -44.82 12.54
CA ARG A 159 14.58 -45.92 12.25
C ARG A 159 13.82 -47.25 12.24
N ALA A 160 13.80 -47.92 11.08
CA ALA A 160 13.36 -49.30 11.01
C ALA A 160 14.38 -50.20 11.73
N GLY A 161 14.00 -50.77 12.88
CA GLY A 161 14.76 -51.84 13.55
C GLY A 161 15.37 -51.54 14.92
N ALA A 162 15.10 -50.39 15.54
CA ALA A 162 15.39 -50.21 16.97
C ALA A 162 14.29 -50.89 17.79
N GLY A 163 14.65 -51.93 18.55
CA GLY A 163 13.72 -52.61 19.45
C GLY A 163 13.13 -51.66 20.48
N ASP A 164 11.98 -52.06 21.02
CA ASP A 164 11.07 -51.38 21.97
C ASP A 164 11.71 -50.79 23.26
N ASP A 165 13.03 -50.79 23.42
CA ASP A 165 13.75 -50.45 24.66
C ASP A 165 14.77 -49.31 24.52
N HIS A 166 14.80 -48.57 23.42
CA HIS A 166 15.51 -47.29 23.35
C HIS A 166 14.53 -46.14 23.22
N ASP A 167 14.56 -45.24 24.22
CA ASP A 167 13.96 -43.90 24.24
C ASP A 167 14.35 -43.09 22.97
N ASP A 168 13.76 -43.39 21.82
CA ASP A 168 14.02 -42.69 20.56
C ASP A 168 13.19 -41.40 20.54
N ASP A 169 13.69 -40.42 21.30
CA ASP A 169 13.19 -39.05 21.49
C ASP A 169 13.34 -38.17 20.23
N SER A 170 13.48 -38.77 19.04
CA SER A 170 13.96 -38.10 17.83
C SER A 170 12.90 -37.20 17.18
N THR A 171 13.10 -35.88 17.29
CA THR A 171 12.49 -34.82 16.45
C THR A 171 12.95 -34.84 15.00
N SER A 172 13.43 -35.99 14.54
CA SER A 172 14.13 -36.09 13.28
C SER A 172 13.14 -36.19 12.13
N PHE A 173 13.44 -35.48 11.05
CA PHE A 173 12.65 -35.44 9.83
C PHE A 173 13.55 -35.51 8.59
N TYR A 174 12.93 -35.87 7.48
CA TYR A 174 13.46 -35.72 6.14
C TYR A 174 12.76 -34.59 5.40
N VAL A 175 13.50 -33.83 4.60
CA VAL A 175 12.93 -32.95 3.58
C VAL A 175 13.39 -33.47 2.23
N CYS A 176 12.47 -33.70 1.30
CA CYS A 176 12.85 -34.11 -0.05
C CYS A 176 12.18 -33.28 -1.13
N SER A 177 12.78 -33.24 -2.31
CA SER A 177 12.24 -32.57 -3.48
C SER A 177 12.60 -33.32 -4.76
N LEU A 178 11.71 -33.26 -5.75
CA LEU A 178 11.94 -33.80 -7.08
C LEU A 178 12.13 -32.64 -8.06
N ASP A 179 13.34 -32.51 -8.60
CA ASP A 179 13.70 -31.46 -9.55
C ASP A 179 13.87 -32.04 -10.96
N GLN A 180 13.45 -31.31 -11.98
CA GLN A 180 13.66 -31.71 -13.38
C GLN A 180 14.98 -31.11 -13.87
N GLU A 181 15.83 -31.92 -14.50
CA GLU A 181 17.12 -31.42 -14.99
C GLU A 181 16.91 -30.41 -16.14
N LEU A 182 17.05 -29.12 -15.85
CA LEU A 182 16.95 -28.01 -16.82
C LEU A 182 18.35 -27.64 -17.33
N TRP A 183 18.62 -27.81 -18.63
CA TRP A 183 19.88 -27.42 -19.26
C TRP A 183 19.68 -26.12 -20.04
N TYR A 184 20.23 -25.00 -19.54
CA TYR A 184 20.13 -23.66 -20.19
C TYR A 184 18.71 -23.26 -20.62
N GLY A 185 17.70 -23.50 -19.77
CA GLY A 185 16.31 -23.12 -20.06
C GLY A 185 15.60 -24.03 -21.07
N LEU A 186 16.20 -25.14 -21.49
CA LEU A 186 15.55 -26.21 -22.24
C LEU A 186 15.30 -27.42 -21.32
N PRO A 187 14.17 -28.13 -21.48
CA PRO A 187 13.91 -29.37 -20.73
C PRO A 187 15.02 -30.38 -21.03
N GLY A 188 15.61 -30.97 -19.98
CA GLY A 188 16.62 -32.03 -20.11
C GLY A 188 16.08 -33.32 -20.71
N GLN A 189 16.88 -34.40 -20.64
CA GLN A 189 16.46 -35.70 -21.18
C GLN A 189 15.16 -36.19 -20.50
N ARG A 190 14.18 -36.61 -21.33
CA ARG A 190 12.85 -37.03 -20.87
C ARG A 190 12.94 -38.17 -19.85
N GLY A 191 12.19 -38.05 -18.75
CA GLY A 191 12.15 -39.05 -17.66
C GLY A 191 13.36 -39.01 -16.72
N HIS A 192 14.20 -37.96 -16.78
CA HIS A 192 15.30 -37.75 -15.84
C HIS A 192 14.93 -36.71 -14.79
N PHE A 193 14.97 -37.12 -13.53
CA PHE A 193 14.73 -36.26 -12.38
C PHE A 193 15.89 -36.34 -11.40
N LYS A 194 16.05 -35.30 -10.57
CA LYS A 194 16.97 -35.26 -9.44
C LYS A 194 16.16 -35.28 -8.16
N LEU A 195 16.24 -36.38 -7.41
CA LEU A 195 15.68 -36.46 -6.08
C LEU A 195 16.72 -35.92 -5.10
N CYS A 196 16.32 -34.91 -4.33
CA CYS A 196 17.18 -34.25 -3.36
C CYS A 196 16.61 -34.53 -1.97
N LEU A 197 17.45 -34.94 -1.02
CA LEU A 197 17.03 -35.38 0.31
C LEU A 197 17.91 -34.71 1.38
N TYR A 198 17.27 -34.15 2.39
CA TYR A 198 17.90 -33.62 3.59
C TYR A 198 17.58 -34.53 4.77
N ASP A 199 18.61 -35.02 5.46
CA ASP A 199 18.47 -35.72 6.73
C ASP A 199 18.72 -34.74 7.88
N SER A 200 17.74 -34.54 8.77
CA SER A 200 17.89 -33.67 9.93
C SER A 200 18.85 -34.19 11.01
N ILE A 201 19.15 -35.50 11.05
CA ILE A 201 20.10 -36.09 12.00
C ILE A 201 21.51 -35.73 11.60
N ASP A 202 21.86 -36.02 10.35
CA ASP A 202 23.19 -35.75 9.81
C ASP A 202 23.36 -34.27 9.46
N GLY A 203 22.25 -33.56 9.20
CA GLY A 203 22.23 -32.17 8.78
C GLY A 203 22.74 -31.98 7.35
N GLU A 204 22.75 -33.04 6.55
CA GLU A 204 23.38 -33.12 5.23
C GLU A 204 22.35 -33.33 4.12
N TRP A 205 22.70 -32.84 2.93
CA TRP A 205 21.92 -33.06 1.71
C TRP A 205 22.56 -34.16 0.85
N SER A 206 21.74 -35.08 0.36
CA SER A 206 22.08 -36.04 -0.68
C SER A 206 21.28 -35.76 -1.96
N GLN A 207 21.84 -36.16 -3.10
CA GLN A 207 21.20 -35.99 -4.41
C GLN A 207 21.37 -37.27 -5.22
N GLU A 208 20.26 -37.78 -5.75
CA GLU A 208 20.22 -38.97 -6.58
C GLU A 208 19.52 -38.67 -7.92
N THR A 209 19.96 -39.35 -8.98
CA THR A 209 19.33 -39.22 -10.31
C THR A 209 18.30 -40.33 -10.48
N LEU A 210 17.04 -39.95 -10.58
CA LEU A 210 15.94 -40.85 -10.86
C LEU A 210 15.70 -40.91 -12.38
N ARG A 211 15.67 -42.14 -12.93
CA ARG A 211 15.39 -42.38 -14.35
C ARG A 211 14.17 -43.26 -14.50
N LEU A 212 13.12 -42.72 -15.12
CA LEU A 212 11.86 -43.43 -15.35
C LEU A 212 11.70 -43.75 -16.84
N ASP A 213 12.03 -44.99 -17.20
CA ASP A 213 11.92 -45.47 -18.59
C ASP A 213 10.48 -45.42 -19.13
N GLN A 214 9.48 -45.53 -18.24
CA GLN A 214 8.04 -45.39 -18.55
C GLN A 214 7.70 -44.02 -19.16
N LEU A 215 8.42 -42.97 -18.77
CA LEU A 215 8.28 -41.60 -19.29
C LEU A 215 9.15 -41.34 -20.52
N ARG A 216 10.06 -42.26 -20.86
CA ARG A 216 10.99 -42.15 -21.99
C ARG A 216 10.39 -42.71 -23.28
N ASN A 217 9.40 -43.60 -23.20
CA ASN A 217 8.82 -44.30 -24.36
C ASN A 217 7.29 -44.52 -24.23
N PRO A 218 6.48 -43.44 -24.25
CA PRO A 218 5.02 -43.55 -24.18
C PRO A 218 4.44 -44.27 -25.41
N GLN A 219 3.35 -45.04 -25.23
CA GLN A 219 2.68 -45.74 -26.34
C GLN A 219 2.10 -44.78 -27.39
N ASP A 220 1.70 -43.58 -26.97
CA ASP A 220 1.29 -42.48 -27.86
C ASP A 220 2.39 -41.43 -27.93
N LYS A 221 2.95 -41.27 -29.13
CA LYS A 221 4.04 -40.34 -29.45
C LYS A 221 3.54 -38.90 -29.38
N ASP A 222 3.78 -38.20 -28.27
CA ASP A 222 4.33 -36.83 -28.20
C ASP A 222 4.46 -36.35 -26.73
N THR A 223 5.61 -35.73 -26.43
CA THR A 223 5.99 -34.96 -25.20
C THR A 223 5.29 -35.29 -23.86
N VAL A 224 5.83 -36.23 -23.06
CA VAL A 224 5.48 -36.31 -21.63
C VAL A 224 6.42 -35.42 -20.81
N PHE A 225 5.99 -34.19 -20.58
CA PHE A 225 6.51 -33.27 -19.58
C PHE A 225 5.86 -33.62 -18.22
N HIS A 226 6.57 -33.47 -17.08
CA HIS A 226 5.99 -33.67 -15.75
C HIS A 226 6.34 -32.47 -14.89
N TYR A 227 5.33 -31.79 -14.37
CA TYR A 227 5.51 -30.66 -13.46
C TYR A 227 4.75 -30.91 -12.16
N THR A 228 5.49 -31.02 -11.06
CA THR A 228 4.92 -31.35 -9.75
C THR A 228 4.22 -30.14 -9.15
N GLU A 229 2.89 -30.22 -9.02
CA GLU A 229 2.07 -29.17 -8.38
C GLU A 229 1.67 -29.53 -6.93
N LYS A 230 1.62 -30.83 -6.61
CA LYS A 230 1.24 -31.33 -5.28
C LYS A 230 2.06 -32.56 -4.92
N VAL A 231 2.41 -32.68 -3.64
CA VAL A 231 3.02 -33.87 -3.07
C VAL A 231 2.06 -34.50 -2.06
N ILE A 232 1.96 -35.83 -2.08
CA ILE A 232 1.21 -36.61 -1.08
C ILE A 232 2.09 -37.74 -0.55
N THR A 233 2.00 -37.99 0.75
CA THR A 233 2.66 -39.12 1.41
C THR A 233 1.73 -40.33 1.38
N LEU A 234 2.27 -41.50 1.04
CA LEU A 234 1.53 -42.76 1.04
C LEU A 234 1.70 -43.51 2.38
N HIS A 235 0.96 -44.60 2.55
CA HIS A 235 0.67 -45.30 3.80
C HIS A 235 1.88 -45.70 4.68
N ASP A 236 3.12 -45.70 4.16
CA ASP A 236 4.33 -46.11 4.90
C ASP A 236 5.22 -44.94 5.38
N GLU A 237 4.74 -43.68 5.35
CA GLU A 237 5.46 -42.44 5.75
C GLU A 237 6.82 -42.21 5.04
N GLN A 238 7.27 -43.13 4.18
CA GLN A 238 8.56 -43.11 3.48
C GLN A 238 8.40 -43.13 1.96
N VAL A 239 7.18 -43.33 1.47
CA VAL A 239 6.83 -43.31 0.04
C VAL A 239 6.09 -42.01 -0.26
N VAL A 240 6.59 -41.29 -1.26
CA VAL A 240 6.10 -39.97 -1.68
C VAL A 240 5.64 -40.04 -3.12
N ALA A 241 4.48 -39.44 -3.41
CA ALA A 241 4.01 -39.23 -4.76
C ALA A 241 4.09 -37.74 -5.14
N PHE A 242 4.91 -37.43 -6.12
CA PHE A 242 5.03 -36.12 -6.76
C PHE A 242 4.02 -36.05 -7.91
N VAL A 243 2.98 -35.24 -7.76
CA VAL A 243 1.80 -35.24 -8.65
C VAL A 243 1.83 -34.06 -9.61
N ASP A 244 1.74 -34.40 -10.90
CA ASP A 244 1.31 -33.52 -11.99
C ASP A 244 -0.21 -33.73 -12.17
N LEU A 245 -0.99 -32.71 -11.83
CA LEU A 245 -2.46 -32.77 -11.81
C LEU A 245 -3.08 -32.86 -13.22
N TRP A 246 -2.29 -32.71 -14.28
CA TRP A 246 -2.73 -32.85 -15.66
C TRP A 246 -2.42 -34.20 -16.27
N ARG A 247 -1.42 -34.93 -15.74
CA ARG A 247 -0.88 -36.15 -16.38
C ARG A 247 -0.82 -37.36 -15.46
N GLY A 248 -0.29 -37.23 -14.25
CA GLY A 248 0.07 -38.39 -13.43
C GLY A 248 1.02 -38.06 -12.30
N MET A 249 1.46 -39.08 -11.59
CA MET A 249 2.33 -38.94 -10.43
C MET A 249 3.56 -39.82 -10.53
N VAL A 250 4.69 -39.28 -10.08
CA VAL A 250 5.94 -40.01 -9.87
C VAL A 250 5.96 -40.46 -8.42
N ILE A 251 5.95 -41.78 -8.19
CA ILE A 251 6.00 -42.38 -6.86
C ILE A 251 7.42 -42.83 -6.59
N CYS A 252 7.97 -42.40 -5.46
CA CYS A 252 9.33 -42.69 -5.04
C CYS A 252 9.35 -43.15 -3.58
N ASN A 253 10.13 -44.20 -3.29
CA ASN A 253 10.52 -44.51 -1.92
C ASN A 253 11.79 -43.71 -1.58
N VAL A 254 11.69 -42.88 -0.55
CA VAL A 254 12.74 -41.92 -0.14
C VAL A 254 13.80 -42.60 0.74
N ASN A 255 13.51 -43.78 1.32
CA ASN A 255 14.39 -44.46 2.27
C ASN A 255 14.93 -45.82 1.78
N ASP A 256 14.72 -46.15 0.49
CA ASP A 256 15.22 -47.42 -0.05
C ASP A 256 16.69 -47.27 -0.47
N GLY A 257 17.61 -47.75 0.38
CA GLY A 257 19.05 -47.81 0.09
C GLY A 257 19.43 -48.65 -1.14
N THR A 258 18.45 -49.16 -1.89
CA THR A 258 18.59 -49.93 -3.13
C THR A 258 18.29 -49.08 -4.39
N LYS A 259 19.03 -47.99 -4.64
CA LYS A 259 18.99 -47.24 -5.92
C LYS A 259 17.58 -47.06 -6.53
N HIS A 260 16.58 -46.80 -5.70
CA HIS A 260 15.18 -46.56 -6.11
C HIS A 260 14.56 -47.58 -7.09
N GLU A 261 14.91 -48.87 -7.03
CA GLU A 261 14.36 -49.94 -7.92
C GLU A 261 12.81 -50.12 -7.83
N GLY A 262 12.11 -49.38 -6.97
CA GLY A 262 10.65 -49.35 -6.84
C GLY A 262 9.95 -48.05 -7.28
N SER A 263 10.64 -47.08 -7.89
CA SER A 263 9.99 -45.86 -8.36
C SER A 263 9.17 -46.11 -9.64
N SER A 264 7.94 -45.60 -9.68
CA SER A 264 7.03 -45.82 -10.79
C SER A 264 6.27 -44.56 -11.17
N TYR A 265 5.86 -44.46 -12.43
CA TYR A 265 4.96 -43.43 -12.89
C TYR A 265 3.54 -43.99 -12.98
N VAL A 266 2.58 -43.29 -12.36
CA VAL A 266 1.17 -43.67 -12.37
C VAL A 266 0.37 -42.57 -13.07
N PRO A 267 -0.25 -42.84 -14.24
CA PRO A 267 -1.08 -41.85 -14.92
C PRO A 267 -2.38 -41.57 -14.14
N LEU A 268 -2.92 -40.36 -14.32
CA LEU A 268 -4.27 -40.02 -13.90
C LEU A 268 -5.33 -40.80 -14.71
N PRO A 269 -6.61 -40.82 -14.30
CA PRO A 269 -7.67 -41.39 -15.13
C PRO A 269 -7.63 -40.83 -16.56
N GLN A 270 -7.77 -41.70 -17.56
CA GLN A 270 -7.60 -41.32 -18.97
C GLN A 270 -8.49 -40.14 -19.38
N ASP A 271 -9.72 -40.08 -18.86
CA ASP A 271 -10.73 -39.05 -19.16
C ASP A 271 -10.37 -37.65 -18.66
N ILE A 272 -9.38 -37.55 -17.77
CA ILE A 272 -8.93 -36.28 -17.21
C ILE A 272 -7.50 -35.94 -17.64
N ILE A 273 -6.76 -36.81 -18.33
CA ILE A 273 -5.43 -36.44 -18.82
C ILE A 273 -5.55 -35.29 -19.82
N ASN A 274 -4.77 -34.22 -19.62
CA ASN A 274 -4.68 -33.10 -20.56
C ASN A 274 -3.21 -32.75 -20.81
N LEU A 275 -2.74 -32.97 -22.04
CA LEU A 275 -1.33 -32.79 -22.38
C LEU A 275 -0.97 -31.35 -22.76
N ASP A 276 -1.96 -30.50 -23.05
CA ASP A 276 -1.77 -29.11 -23.47
C ASP A 276 -1.51 -28.18 -22.28
N MET A 277 -1.91 -28.60 -21.07
CA MET A 277 -1.79 -27.82 -19.85
C MET A 277 -0.47 -28.11 -19.12
N ILE A 278 0.24 -27.07 -18.69
CA ILE A 278 1.59 -27.18 -18.10
C ILE A 278 1.57 -27.04 -16.57
N ASN A 279 0.72 -26.15 -16.02
CA ASN A 279 0.60 -25.85 -14.59
C ASN A 279 -0.86 -25.47 -14.25
N ASN A 280 -1.11 -25.00 -13.02
CA ASN A 280 -2.42 -24.51 -12.54
C ASN A 280 -3.51 -25.59 -12.40
N GLY A 281 -3.15 -26.87 -12.29
CA GLY A 281 -4.07 -27.97 -12.03
C GLY A 281 -4.84 -27.83 -10.72
N LEU A 282 -4.23 -27.22 -9.68
CA LEU A 282 -4.88 -26.99 -8.37
C LEU A 282 -6.12 -26.08 -8.43
N ILE A 283 -6.34 -25.35 -9.54
CA ILE A 283 -7.56 -24.56 -9.74
C ILE A 283 -8.76 -25.47 -10.02
N TYR A 284 -8.54 -26.61 -10.68
CA TYR A 284 -9.59 -27.46 -11.20
C TYR A 284 -9.59 -28.86 -10.59
N ARG A 285 -8.52 -29.25 -9.90
CA ARG A 285 -8.30 -30.64 -9.46
C ARG A 285 -7.62 -30.70 -8.12
N ASP A 286 -7.92 -31.77 -7.40
CA ASP A 286 -7.19 -32.13 -6.19
C ASP A 286 -7.03 -33.64 -6.08
N ILE A 287 -6.01 -34.08 -5.33
CA ILE A 287 -5.74 -35.49 -5.06
C ILE A 287 -5.37 -35.69 -3.59
N ALA A 288 -5.89 -36.73 -2.98
CA ALA A 288 -5.60 -37.09 -1.60
C ALA A 288 -5.62 -38.61 -1.40
N VAL A 289 -4.97 -39.08 -0.33
CA VAL A 289 -5.23 -40.43 0.18
C VAL A 289 -6.38 -40.32 1.16
N VAL A 290 -7.52 -40.91 0.82
CA VAL A 290 -8.73 -40.93 1.65
C VAL A 290 -9.11 -42.38 1.90
N ASN A 291 -9.21 -42.79 3.17
CA ASN A 291 -9.53 -44.17 3.57
C ASN A 291 -8.66 -45.24 2.86
N GLY A 292 -7.35 -44.97 2.74
CA GLY A 292 -6.38 -45.89 2.12
C GLY A 292 -6.44 -45.95 0.58
N ARG A 293 -7.14 -45.04 -0.08
CA ARG A 293 -7.29 -44.98 -1.54
C ARG A 293 -6.85 -43.62 -2.08
N LEU A 294 -6.11 -43.64 -3.19
CA LEU A 294 -5.82 -42.44 -3.96
C LEU A 294 -7.12 -41.99 -4.59
N THR A 295 -7.58 -40.80 -4.22
CA THR A 295 -8.81 -40.21 -4.72
C THR A 295 -8.46 -38.88 -5.40
N VAL A 296 -8.94 -38.69 -6.62
CA VAL A 296 -8.79 -37.46 -7.41
C VAL A 296 -10.16 -36.86 -7.61
N VAL A 297 -10.30 -35.55 -7.43
CA VAL A 297 -11.48 -34.79 -7.79
C VAL A 297 -11.17 -33.87 -8.96
N ARG A 298 -12.12 -33.73 -9.88
CA ARG A 298 -12.13 -32.73 -10.95
C ARG A 298 -13.36 -31.84 -10.79
N LEU A 299 -13.14 -30.55 -10.96
CA LEU A 299 -14.15 -29.52 -11.11
C LEU A 299 -14.15 -29.06 -12.58
N ARG A 300 -15.32 -29.08 -13.24
CA ARG A 300 -15.51 -28.33 -14.50
C ARG A 300 -16.52 -27.23 -14.26
N SER A 301 -16.34 -26.09 -14.92
CA SER A 301 -17.30 -25.00 -14.92
C SER A 301 -17.57 -24.55 -16.35
N TRP A 302 -18.80 -24.17 -16.62
CA TRP A 302 -19.24 -23.65 -17.91
C TRP A 302 -20.38 -22.64 -17.71
N LEU A 303 -20.76 -21.96 -18.79
CA LEU A 303 -21.89 -21.04 -18.80
C LEU A 303 -23.08 -21.77 -19.42
N ASP A 304 -24.16 -21.92 -18.66
CA ASP A 304 -25.44 -22.42 -19.18
C ASP A 304 -26.53 -21.38 -18.98
N SER A 305 -27.18 -20.98 -20.07
CA SER A 305 -28.37 -20.11 -20.05
C SER A 305 -28.21 -18.80 -19.25
N GLY A 306 -26.98 -18.29 -19.15
CA GLY A 306 -26.63 -17.06 -18.40
C GLY A 306 -26.23 -17.27 -16.94
N CYS A 307 -26.25 -18.51 -16.43
CA CYS A 307 -25.80 -18.90 -15.10
C CYS A 307 -24.45 -19.66 -15.18
N LEU A 308 -23.65 -19.59 -14.10
CA LEU A 308 -22.41 -20.36 -13.97
C LEU A 308 -22.74 -21.74 -13.41
N SER A 309 -22.75 -22.75 -14.27
CA SER A 309 -22.96 -24.15 -13.89
C SER A 309 -21.60 -24.86 -13.79
N TRP A 310 -21.53 -25.89 -12.96
CA TRP A 310 -20.32 -26.65 -12.71
C TRP A 310 -20.63 -28.08 -12.24
N ASP A 311 -19.70 -29.00 -12.46
CA ASP A 311 -19.78 -30.35 -11.91
C ASP A 311 -18.54 -30.73 -11.11
N LEU A 312 -18.73 -31.70 -10.22
CA LEU A 312 -17.65 -32.41 -9.56
C LEU A 312 -17.70 -33.88 -9.96
N THR A 313 -16.53 -34.44 -10.24
CA THR A 313 -16.36 -35.87 -10.45
C THR A 313 -15.16 -36.38 -9.66
N THR A 314 -15.31 -37.52 -8.99
CA THR A 314 -14.23 -38.18 -8.25
C THR A 314 -13.88 -39.54 -8.82
N TRP A 315 -12.59 -39.85 -8.91
CA TRP A 315 -12.08 -41.18 -9.22
C TRP A 315 -11.18 -41.67 -8.09
N SER A 316 -11.17 -42.97 -7.85
CA SER A 316 -10.24 -43.56 -6.89
C SER A 316 -9.67 -44.90 -7.31
N LYS A 317 -8.49 -45.20 -6.75
CA LYS A 317 -7.80 -46.48 -6.83
C LYS A 317 -7.07 -46.79 -5.53
N LYS A 318 -6.66 -48.03 -5.30
CA LYS A 318 -5.90 -48.40 -4.08
C LYS A 318 -4.58 -47.63 -4.02
N ALA A 319 -4.22 -47.14 -2.83
CA ALA A 319 -2.99 -46.37 -2.59
C ALA A 319 -1.76 -47.24 -2.27
N VAL A 320 -1.87 -48.57 -2.39
CA VAL A 320 -0.80 -49.52 -2.05
C VAL A 320 0.08 -49.74 -3.26
N THR A 321 1.40 -49.58 -3.10
CA THR A 321 2.40 -49.68 -4.18
C THR A 321 2.30 -51.00 -4.97
N ALA A 322 1.93 -52.09 -4.30
CA ALA A 322 1.70 -53.42 -4.90
C ALA A 322 0.37 -53.59 -5.67
N CYS A 323 -0.55 -52.61 -5.58
CA CYS A 323 -1.88 -52.66 -6.20
C CYS A 323 -2.13 -51.47 -7.14
N LEU A 324 -1.09 -50.72 -7.53
CA LEU A 324 -1.20 -49.58 -8.45
C LEU A 324 -1.53 -49.99 -9.89
N ASP A 325 -1.53 -51.28 -10.22
CA ASP A 325 -1.99 -51.80 -11.51
C ASP A 325 -3.52 -51.81 -11.65
N GLU A 326 -4.27 -51.56 -10.57
CA GLU A 326 -5.73 -51.42 -10.66
C GLU A 326 -6.13 -50.16 -11.44
N GLU A 327 -7.14 -50.30 -12.30
CA GLU A 327 -7.71 -49.18 -13.05
C GLU A 327 -8.39 -48.16 -12.11
N TRP A 328 -8.40 -46.90 -12.54
CA TRP A 328 -9.15 -45.86 -11.85
C TRP A 328 -10.65 -46.15 -11.95
N ARG A 329 -11.36 -46.07 -10.82
CA ARG A 329 -12.81 -46.19 -10.78
C ARG A 329 -13.44 -44.83 -10.51
N GLU A 330 -14.38 -44.42 -11.33
CA GLU A 330 -15.25 -43.28 -11.03
C GLU A 330 -16.18 -43.61 -9.85
N ASP A 331 -16.21 -42.77 -8.82
CA ASP A 331 -17.00 -43.02 -7.62
C ASP A 331 -18.27 -42.15 -7.53
N PHE A 332 -18.15 -40.83 -7.79
CA PHE A 332 -19.24 -39.87 -7.65
C PHE A 332 -19.19 -38.82 -8.76
N VAL A 333 -20.37 -38.43 -9.24
CA VAL A 333 -20.60 -37.30 -10.15
C VAL A 333 -21.76 -36.50 -9.57
N VAL A 334 -21.61 -35.19 -9.46
CA VAL A 334 -22.71 -34.29 -9.06
C VAL A 334 -22.64 -33.02 -9.89
N ASP A 335 -23.78 -32.61 -10.45
CA ASP A 335 -23.95 -31.31 -11.08
C ASP A 335 -24.38 -30.28 -10.04
N SER A 336 -23.92 -29.05 -10.17
CA SER A 336 -24.37 -27.89 -9.41
C SER A 336 -25.89 -27.76 -9.32
N ASP A 337 -26.61 -28.09 -10.41
CA ASP A 337 -28.06 -27.98 -10.49
C ASP A 337 -28.78 -29.05 -9.65
N ASP A 338 -28.12 -30.19 -9.39
CA ASP A 338 -28.66 -31.29 -8.59
C ASP A 338 -28.43 -31.11 -7.08
N ILE A 339 -27.61 -30.13 -6.68
CA ILE A 339 -27.24 -29.92 -5.27
C ILE A 339 -28.37 -29.21 -4.53
N LEU A 340 -28.94 -29.91 -3.56
CA LEU A 340 -29.96 -29.37 -2.66
C LEU A 340 -29.33 -28.39 -1.66
N VAL A 341 -29.84 -27.15 -1.67
CA VAL A 341 -29.56 -26.11 -0.68
C VAL A 341 -30.75 -26.00 0.27
N ASP A 342 -30.69 -26.73 1.38
CA ASP A 342 -31.72 -26.71 2.41
C ASP A 342 -31.31 -25.80 3.58
N GLU A 343 -32.08 -24.73 3.78
CA GLU A 343 -31.84 -23.75 4.85
C GLU A 343 -31.93 -24.35 6.25
N ALA A 344 -32.61 -25.49 6.43
CA ALA A 344 -32.73 -26.15 7.74
C ALA A 344 -31.51 -27.00 8.11
N THR A 345 -30.71 -27.43 7.14
CA THR A 345 -29.60 -28.37 7.34
C THR A 345 -28.23 -27.81 6.94
N CYS A 346 -28.18 -26.78 6.10
CA CYS A 346 -26.95 -26.11 5.69
C CYS A 346 -26.51 -25.05 6.70
N ASN A 347 -25.29 -25.20 7.24
CA ASN A 347 -24.73 -24.20 8.15
C ASN A 347 -24.34 -22.92 7.42
N ASN A 348 -24.78 -21.77 7.93
CA ASN A 348 -24.53 -20.42 7.41
C ASN A 348 -24.96 -20.21 5.94
N VAL A 349 -26.06 -20.82 5.53
CA VAL A 349 -26.62 -20.71 4.17
C VAL A 349 -26.86 -19.25 3.73
N GLU A 350 -27.08 -18.34 4.69
CA GLU A 350 -27.29 -16.91 4.47
C GLU A 350 -26.07 -16.18 3.87
N LEU A 351 -24.88 -16.80 3.90
CA LEU A 351 -23.67 -16.29 3.26
C LEU A 351 -23.67 -16.46 1.73
N LEU A 352 -24.58 -17.28 1.19
CA LEU A 352 -24.73 -17.44 -0.25
C LEU A 352 -25.43 -16.23 -0.90
N PRO A 353 -25.11 -15.92 -2.16
CA PRO A 353 -25.83 -14.91 -2.89
C PRO A 353 -27.28 -15.35 -3.13
N LYS A 354 -28.22 -14.39 -3.05
CA LYS A 354 -29.64 -14.67 -3.26
C LYS A 354 -30.02 -14.54 -4.74
N LEU A 355 -30.80 -15.49 -5.24
CA LEU A 355 -31.48 -15.45 -6.54
C LEU A 355 -32.99 -15.60 -6.29
N ASN A 356 -33.79 -14.64 -6.76
CA ASN A 356 -35.24 -14.58 -6.50
C ASN A 356 -35.63 -14.65 -5.00
N GLY A 357 -34.73 -14.21 -4.11
CA GLY A 357 -34.93 -14.23 -2.66
C GLY A 357 -34.44 -15.49 -1.95
N LEU A 358 -34.04 -16.54 -2.68
CA LEU A 358 -33.53 -17.81 -2.14
C LEU A 358 -31.99 -17.89 -2.28
N PRO A 359 -31.28 -18.53 -1.34
CA PRO A 359 -29.85 -18.83 -1.47
C PRO A 359 -29.55 -19.67 -2.72
N ALA A 360 -28.59 -19.24 -3.53
CA ALA A 360 -28.24 -19.91 -4.78
C ALA A 360 -26.72 -19.92 -5.02
N MET A 361 -26.23 -20.96 -5.68
CA MET A 361 -24.80 -21.10 -6.03
C MET A 361 -24.48 -20.55 -7.44
N ASP A 362 -25.49 -20.31 -8.27
CA ASP A 362 -25.39 -19.94 -9.70
C ASP A 362 -24.61 -18.64 -9.98
N LYS A 363 -24.42 -17.81 -8.94
CA LYS A 363 -23.67 -16.55 -9.00
C LYS A 363 -22.22 -16.68 -8.54
N LEU A 364 -21.81 -17.85 -8.06
CA LEU A 364 -20.45 -18.09 -7.57
C LEU A 364 -19.57 -18.63 -8.69
N ARG A 365 -18.42 -17.97 -8.91
CA ARG A 365 -17.31 -18.56 -9.65
C ARG A 365 -16.59 -19.53 -8.72
N ILE A 366 -16.69 -20.81 -9.02
CA ILE A 366 -16.18 -21.89 -8.20
C ILE A 366 -14.79 -22.33 -8.70
N ALA A 367 -13.87 -22.59 -7.78
CA ALA A 367 -12.52 -23.08 -8.07
C ALA A 367 -11.92 -23.81 -6.86
N ARG A 368 -10.79 -24.49 -7.07
CA ARG A 368 -9.97 -25.13 -6.03
C ARG A 368 -10.76 -26.16 -5.22
N PRO A 369 -11.22 -27.24 -5.86
CA PRO A 369 -11.80 -28.35 -5.13
C PRO A 369 -10.75 -28.91 -4.15
N MET A 370 -11.18 -29.38 -2.98
CA MET A 370 -10.32 -30.02 -2.00
C MET A 370 -11.07 -31.22 -1.40
N LEU A 371 -10.43 -32.38 -1.42
CA LEU A 371 -11.00 -33.60 -0.84
C LEU A 371 -10.99 -33.53 0.70
N SER A 372 -12.03 -34.06 1.34
CA SER A 372 -11.97 -34.37 2.77
C SER A 372 -10.97 -35.50 3.02
N LEU A 373 -10.14 -35.37 4.06
CA LEU A 373 -9.25 -36.45 4.49
C LEU A 373 -9.98 -37.59 5.21
N MET A 374 -11.24 -37.40 5.58
CA MET A 374 -12.05 -38.38 6.32
C MET A 374 -13.09 -39.05 5.43
N ASP A 375 -13.70 -38.28 4.54
CA ASP A 375 -14.90 -38.68 3.80
C ASP A 375 -14.68 -38.56 2.29
N SER A 376 -14.58 -39.70 1.60
CA SER A 376 -14.29 -39.72 0.16
C SER A 376 -15.39 -39.10 -0.72
N HIS A 377 -16.56 -38.80 -0.15
CA HIS A 377 -17.71 -38.22 -0.83
C HIS A 377 -17.91 -36.73 -0.48
N VAL A 378 -17.03 -36.13 0.32
CA VAL A 378 -17.12 -34.73 0.72
C VAL A 378 -16.02 -33.91 0.06
N VAL A 379 -16.40 -32.84 -0.62
CA VAL A 379 -15.49 -31.93 -1.33
C VAL A 379 -15.73 -30.50 -0.87
N TYR A 380 -14.65 -29.79 -0.58
CA TYR A 380 -14.67 -28.36 -0.28
C TYR A 380 -14.34 -27.56 -1.52
N ILE A 381 -15.05 -26.47 -1.79
CA ILE A 381 -14.81 -25.65 -2.97
C ILE A 381 -14.84 -24.17 -2.61
N MET A 382 -13.96 -23.39 -3.23
CA MET A 382 -13.95 -21.94 -3.04
C MET A 382 -14.87 -21.27 -4.06
N GLY A 383 -15.79 -20.44 -3.59
CA GLY A 383 -16.65 -19.61 -4.43
C GLY A 383 -16.35 -18.12 -4.26
N LYS A 384 -16.35 -17.37 -5.36
CA LYS A 384 -16.35 -15.90 -5.36
C LYS A 384 -17.45 -15.36 -6.27
N VAL A 385 -18.23 -14.40 -5.79
CA VAL A 385 -19.18 -13.66 -6.66
C VAL A 385 -18.43 -12.79 -7.66
N ASN A 386 -17.34 -12.15 -7.22
CA ASN A 386 -16.43 -11.37 -8.05
C ASN A 386 -14.99 -11.81 -7.77
N LEU A 387 -14.21 -12.13 -8.80
CA LEU A 387 -12.81 -12.57 -8.66
C LEU A 387 -11.94 -11.55 -7.92
N SER A 388 -12.23 -10.25 -8.11
CA SER A 388 -11.58 -9.13 -7.41
C SER A 388 -12.19 -8.82 -6.04
N GLY A 389 -13.27 -9.49 -5.66
CA GLY A 389 -13.94 -9.29 -4.38
C GLY A 389 -13.03 -9.63 -3.20
N GLU A 390 -13.12 -8.83 -2.14
CA GLU A 390 -12.36 -8.99 -0.90
C GLU A 390 -12.85 -10.16 -0.05
N LYS A 391 -14.00 -10.75 -0.40
CA LYS A 391 -14.59 -11.92 0.27
C LYS A 391 -14.72 -13.10 -0.69
N ALA A 392 -14.44 -14.29 -0.17
CA ALA A 392 -14.75 -15.57 -0.78
C ALA A 392 -15.57 -16.40 0.19
N VAL A 393 -16.25 -17.42 -0.32
CA VAL A 393 -16.90 -18.45 0.49
C VAL A 393 -16.21 -19.79 0.27
N VAL A 394 -16.14 -20.62 1.31
CA VAL A 394 -15.78 -22.03 1.19
C VAL A 394 -17.04 -22.84 1.40
N LEU A 395 -17.40 -23.63 0.39
CA LEU A 395 -18.57 -24.50 0.33
C LEU A 395 -18.16 -25.92 0.68
N THR A 396 -18.97 -26.65 1.45
CA THR A 396 -18.81 -28.09 1.69
C THR A 396 -19.92 -28.85 0.98
N VAL A 397 -19.56 -29.63 -0.03
CA VAL A 397 -20.49 -30.42 -0.86
C VAL A 397 -20.41 -31.89 -0.48
N ASP A 398 -21.56 -32.48 -0.17
CA ASP A 398 -21.74 -33.92 0.03
C ASP A 398 -22.23 -34.53 -1.27
N MET A 399 -21.29 -35.14 -2.00
CA MET A 399 -21.54 -35.73 -3.32
C MET A 399 -22.37 -37.01 -3.23
N ALA A 400 -22.42 -37.70 -2.08
CA ALA A 400 -23.22 -38.91 -1.92
C ALA A 400 -24.71 -38.61 -1.75
N ASN A 401 -25.03 -37.48 -1.11
CA ASN A 401 -26.41 -37.06 -0.83
C ASN A 401 -26.85 -35.85 -1.66
N TRP A 402 -26.04 -35.40 -2.62
CA TRP A 402 -26.29 -34.24 -3.49
C TRP A 402 -26.76 -33.01 -2.72
N ARG A 403 -26.00 -32.62 -1.69
CA ARG A 403 -26.39 -31.51 -0.79
C ARG A 403 -25.23 -30.63 -0.36
N LEU A 404 -25.54 -29.37 -0.07
CA LEU A 404 -24.61 -28.41 0.52
C LEU A 404 -24.65 -28.50 2.05
N GLN A 405 -23.57 -28.95 2.69
CA GLN A 405 -23.50 -29.14 4.15
C GLN A 405 -23.20 -27.85 4.91
N GLY A 406 -22.41 -26.94 4.34
CA GLY A 406 -22.04 -25.72 5.03
C GLY A 406 -21.31 -24.72 4.15
N VAL A 407 -21.36 -23.47 4.61
CA VAL A 407 -20.73 -22.31 4.00
C VAL A 407 -19.93 -21.57 5.07
N SER A 408 -18.74 -21.11 4.71
CA SER A 408 -17.97 -20.21 5.58
C SER A 408 -17.39 -19.06 4.79
N LEU A 409 -17.29 -17.89 5.44
CA LEU A 409 -16.67 -16.71 4.86
C LEU A 409 -15.15 -16.81 4.99
N ARG A 410 -14.44 -16.40 3.94
CA ARG A 410 -13.00 -16.16 3.95
C ARG A 410 -12.70 -14.74 3.46
N ASP A 411 -11.78 -14.09 4.17
CA ASP A 411 -11.12 -12.89 3.69
C ASP A 411 -10.18 -13.23 2.54
N ALA A 412 -10.50 -12.71 1.36
CA ALA A 412 -9.87 -13.01 0.09
C ALA A 412 -9.02 -11.84 -0.45
N GLU A 413 -8.76 -10.83 0.37
CA GLU A 413 -7.90 -9.66 0.09
C GLU A 413 -6.46 -10.09 -0.28
N ARG A 414 -5.98 -11.19 0.33
CA ARG A 414 -4.69 -11.85 0.04
C ARG A 414 -4.65 -12.64 -1.27
N ILE A 415 -5.81 -12.80 -1.92
CA ILE A 415 -6.01 -13.67 -3.10
C ILE A 415 -6.02 -12.85 -4.40
N VAL A 416 -5.88 -11.52 -4.31
CA VAL A 416 -5.94 -10.63 -5.48
C VAL A 416 -4.53 -10.53 -6.10
N TYR A 417 -4.34 -11.08 -7.31
CA TYR A 417 -3.15 -11.01 -8.18
C TYR A 417 -2.04 -12.07 -8.05
N ASP A 418 -2.29 -13.28 -7.56
CA ASP A 418 -1.26 -14.33 -7.58
C ASP A 418 -1.51 -15.38 -8.67
N ASP A 419 -0.67 -15.37 -9.71
CA ASP A 419 -0.69 -16.34 -10.81
C ASP A 419 -0.08 -17.70 -10.42
N ASN A 420 0.48 -17.88 -9.21
CA ASN A 420 1.10 -19.16 -8.81
C ASN A 420 0.91 -19.64 -7.34
N GLY A 421 0.06 -19.05 -6.47
CA GLY A 421 0.03 -19.53 -5.08
C GLY A 421 -0.92 -18.90 -4.06
N CYS A 422 -2.24 -19.16 -4.19
CA CYS A 422 -3.19 -19.06 -3.09
C CYS A 422 -4.07 -20.32 -3.00
N SER A 423 -3.46 -21.45 -2.66
CA SER A 423 -4.16 -22.70 -2.30
C SER A 423 -4.28 -22.81 -0.77
N TYR A 424 -5.20 -23.63 -0.28
CA TYR A 424 -5.10 -24.15 1.08
C TYR A 424 -4.44 -25.52 1.03
N LYS A 425 -3.98 -26.02 2.18
CA LYS A 425 -3.53 -27.40 2.34
C LYS A 425 -4.43 -28.12 3.35
N GLN A 426 -4.78 -29.36 3.04
CA GLN A 426 -5.35 -30.28 4.01
C GLN A 426 -4.27 -30.73 5.00
N SER A 427 -4.55 -30.72 6.30
CA SER A 427 -3.57 -31.10 7.32
C SER A 427 -4.22 -31.84 8.50
N THR A 428 -3.57 -32.88 9.00
CA THR A 428 -3.96 -33.60 10.23
C THR A 428 -3.26 -33.04 11.48
N ILE A 429 -2.51 -31.94 11.36
CA ILE A 429 -1.68 -31.39 12.45
C ILE A 429 -2.47 -31.02 13.71
N SER A 430 -3.76 -30.71 13.57
CA SER A 430 -4.64 -30.40 14.70
C SER A 430 -4.79 -31.55 15.69
N GLN A 431 -4.59 -32.81 15.26
CA GLN A 431 -4.60 -33.99 16.15
C GLN A 431 -3.46 -33.96 17.19
N TYR A 432 -2.43 -33.17 16.93
CA TYR A 432 -1.23 -33.09 17.76
C TYR A 432 -1.23 -31.87 18.70
N PHE A 433 -2.28 -31.03 18.68
CA PHE A 433 -2.39 -29.88 19.58
C PHE A 433 -3.02 -30.28 20.93
N THR A 434 -2.46 -29.79 22.04
CA THR A 434 -2.99 -30.04 23.40
C THR A 434 -3.97 -28.94 23.83
N THR A 435 -5.13 -29.34 24.37
CA THR A 435 -6.15 -28.42 24.90
C THR A 435 -5.74 -27.95 26.31
N SER A 436 -5.19 -26.74 26.43
CA SER A 436 -5.06 -26.06 27.73
C SER A 436 -5.62 -24.65 27.63
N ALA A 437 -6.60 -24.37 28.49
CA ALA A 437 -7.31 -23.10 28.56
C ALA A 437 -6.40 -21.97 29.08
N ALA A 438 -6.11 -20.98 28.23
CA ALA A 438 -5.57 -19.69 28.64
C ALA A 438 -6.39 -18.60 27.93
N MET A 439 -6.97 -17.69 28.72
CA MET A 439 -7.83 -16.61 28.25
C MET A 439 -7.03 -15.58 27.44
N ALA A 440 -7.47 -15.28 26.22
CA ALA A 440 -7.00 -14.16 25.42
C ALA A 440 -8.07 -13.06 25.39
N THR A 441 -7.69 -11.85 25.83
CA THR A 441 -8.51 -10.64 25.80
C THR A 441 -8.60 -10.08 24.39
N ALA A 442 -9.81 -9.95 23.85
CA ALA A 442 -10.10 -9.34 22.55
C ALA A 442 -10.56 -7.88 22.71
N PHE A 443 -10.12 -6.98 21.82
CA PHE A 443 -10.72 -5.67 21.58
C PHE A 443 -10.96 -5.45 20.06
N PRO A 444 -11.97 -4.68 19.64
CA PRO A 444 -12.58 -4.84 18.31
C PRO A 444 -12.26 -3.71 17.28
N TYR A 445 -12.37 -4.10 15.99
CA TYR A 445 -12.71 -3.34 14.75
C TYR A 445 -11.68 -2.66 13.79
N SER A 446 -12.04 -2.81 12.50
CA SER A 446 -11.91 -1.96 11.27
C SER A 446 -10.67 -2.01 10.36
N PHE A 447 -10.95 -2.04 9.03
CA PHE A 447 -10.08 -2.19 7.84
C PHE A 447 -8.76 -1.39 7.84
N THR A 448 -7.69 -1.98 7.27
CA THR A 448 -6.36 -1.34 7.13
C THR A 448 -6.17 -0.65 5.78
N ARG A 449 -6.03 0.67 5.86
CA ARG A 449 -5.97 1.70 4.80
C ARG A 449 -4.56 1.85 4.24
N THR A 450 -4.39 2.33 3.00
CA THR A 450 -3.08 2.72 2.47
C THR A 450 -2.60 4.04 3.10
N LYS A 451 -1.30 4.13 3.42
CA LYS A 451 -0.62 5.30 4.02
C LYS A 451 -0.78 6.60 3.20
N HIS A 452 -1.19 6.50 1.93
CA HIS A 452 -1.34 7.61 0.99
C HIS A 452 -2.64 8.42 1.15
N LEU A 453 -3.70 7.86 1.75
CA LEU A 453 -4.97 8.56 1.96
C LEU A 453 -4.90 9.67 3.04
N THR A 454 -3.80 9.74 3.79
CA THR A 454 -3.53 10.74 4.83
C THR A 454 -2.55 11.84 4.38
N LEU A 455 -2.06 11.78 3.14
CA LEU A 455 -1.11 12.76 2.61
C LEU A 455 -1.79 14.10 2.34
N CYS A 456 -1.17 15.16 2.83
CA CYS A 456 -1.68 16.50 2.62
C CYS A 456 -1.25 16.99 1.22
N PRO A 457 -2.14 17.58 0.43
CA PRO A 457 -1.75 18.24 -0.80
C PRO A 457 -0.73 19.36 -0.51
N PRO A 458 0.23 19.63 -1.43
CA PRO A 458 1.31 20.59 -1.20
C PRO A 458 0.82 21.94 -0.66
N SER A 459 1.46 22.44 0.41
CA SER A 459 1.04 23.65 1.14
C SER A 459 1.34 24.96 0.41
N SER A 460 2.15 24.94 -0.65
CA SER A 460 2.52 26.12 -1.42
C SER A 460 3.02 25.74 -2.82
N HIS A 461 2.12 25.64 -3.78
CA HIS A 461 2.43 26.02 -5.16
C HIS A 461 1.77 27.40 -5.32
N GLY A 462 2.57 28.44 -5.56
CA GLY A 462 2.08 29.81 -5.65
C GLY A 462 1.00 29.92 -6.72
N GLY A 463 -0.08 30.63 -6.37
CA GLY A 463 -1.16 30.99 -7.26
C GLY A 463 -2.38 30.08 -7.14
N ASP A 464 -3.50 30.65 -6.70
CA ASP A 464 -4.79 30.12 -7.16
C ASP A 464 -4.81 30.20 -8.70
N ALA A 465 -5.65 29.40 -9.37
CA ALA A 465 -5.85 29.47 -10.82
C ALA A 465 -6.27 30.88 -11.33
N ALA A 466 -6.51 31.83 -10.41
CA ALA A 466 -6.81 33.23 -10.67
C ALA A 466 -5.56 34.14 -10.82
N ASP A 467 -4.37 33.74 -10.34
CA ASP A 467 -3.17 34.60 -10.32
C ASP A 467 -2.29 34.47 -11.57
N HIS A 468 -2.45 33.38 -12.32
CA HIS A 468 -1.77 33.16 -13.59
C HIS A 468 -2.77 33.29 -14.74
N GLY A 469 -2.42 34.03 -15.79
CA GLY A 469 -3.15 33.97 -17.06
C GLY A 469 -3.20 32.53 -17.60
N PRO A 470 -4.11 32.21 -18.53
CA PRO A 470 -4.30 30.83 -19.01
C PRO A 470 -2.97 30.23 -19.49
N LEU A 471 -2.49 29.22 -18.77
CA LEU A 471 -1.24 28.53 -19.10
C LEU A 471 -1.48 27.65 -20.34
N PRO A 472 -0.58 27.67 -21.34
CA PRO A 472 -0.74 26.87 -22.55
C PRO A 472 -0.69 25.37 -22.25
N TRP A 473 0.06 24.95 -21.24
CA TRP A 473 0.07 23.57 -20.77
C TRP A 473 0.68 23.48 -19.36
N ILE A 474 0.50 22.32 -18.72
CA ILE A 474 0.98 22.02 -17.36
C ILE A 474 1.56 20.61 -17.27
N LEU A 475 2.40 20.38 -16.25
CA LEU A 475 2.67 19.04 -15.72
C LEU A 475 1.59 18.71 -14.70
N LEU A 476 0.93 17.56 -14.83
CA LEU A 476 -0.20 17.13 -14.02
C LEU A 476 0.14 15.82 -13.31
N ASP A 477 0.07 15.81 -11.98
CA ASP A 477 0.13 14.61 -11.15
C ASP A 477 -1.01 13.66 -11.52
N VAL A 478 -0.68 12.41 -11.83
CA VAL A 478 -1.65 11.40 -12.28
C VAL A 478 -2.48 10.79 -11.14
N ARG A 479 -2.22 11.18 -9.88
CA ARG A 479 -2.95 10.74 -8.67
C ARG A 479 -3.57 11.91 -7.91
N ALA A 480 -4.87 11.78 -7.58
CA ALA A 480 -5.57 12.81 -6.81
C ALA A 480 -5.29 12.70 -5.30
N TYR A 481 -5.03 13.84 -4.65
CA TYR A 481 -5.03 13.98 -3.19
C TYR A 481 -6.44 13.89 -2.61
N ILE A 482 -6.60 13.23 -1.47
CA ILE A 482 -7.89 13.18 -0.78
C ILE A 482 -7.98 14.37 0.19
N ALA A 483 -8.54 15.48 -0.28
CA ALA A 483 -8.60 16.72 0.49
C ALA A 483 -9.78 17.61 0.06
N ASP A 484 -10.43 18.26 1.04
CA ASP A 484 -11.46 19.28 0.77
C ASP A 484 -10.80 20.60 0.36
N ARG A 485 -10.33 20.65 -0.89
CA ARG A 485 -9.96 21.89 -1.58
C ARG A 485 -11.04 22.26 -2.59
N ARG A 486 -11.32 23.56 -2.71
CA ARG A 486 -12.30 24.10 -3.65
C ARG A 486 -11.76 25.36 -4.29
N ASN A 487 -11.98 25.49 -5.59
CA ASN A 487 -11.72 26.69 -6.37
C ASN A 487 -12.67 26.73 -7.58
N SER A 488 -12.44 27.62 -8.54
CA SER A 488 -13.25 27.74 -9.76
C SER A 488 -13.26 26.49 -10.65
N THR A 489 -12.33 25.55 -10.45
CA THR A 489 -12.25 24.27 -11.17
C THR A 489 -13.01 23.14 -10.48
N THR A 490 -13.71 23.40 -9.37
CA THR A 490 -14.39 22.33 -8.61
C THR A 490 -15.67 21.84 -9.30
N ALA A 491 -15.73 20.56 -9.62
CA ALA A 491 -16.94 19.88 -10.10
C ALA A 491 -17.45 18.85 -9.09
N THR A 492 -18.76 18.59 -9.07
CA THR A 492 -19.36 17.58 -8.18
C THR A 492 -20.39 16.71 -8.89
N ILE A 493 -20.51 15.44 -8.51
CA ILE A 493 -21.53 14.50 -8.99
C ILE A 493 -22.05 13.64 -7.83
N VAL A 494 -23.30 13.19 -7.92
CA VAL A 494 -23.87 12.17 -7.03
C VAL A 494 -23.80 10.82 -7.75
N LEU A 495 -23.13 9.85 -7.13
CA LEU A 495 -22.95 8.51 -7.68
C LEU A 495 -24.18 7.64 -7.47
N SER A 496 -24.24 6.49 -8.13
CA SER A 496 -25.36 5.54 -8.04
C SER A 496 -25.60 5.00 -6.62
N ASN A 497 -24.60 5.04 -5.73
CA ASN A 497 -24.74 4.70 -4.30
C ASN A 497 -25.29 5.86 -3.44
N GLY A 498 -25.71 6.97 -4.06
CA GLY A 498 -26.25 8.15 -3.40
C GLY A 498 -25.21 9.07 -2.75
N ARG A 499 -23.91 8.72 -2.82
CA ARG A 499 -22.83 9.53 -2.25
C ARG A 499 -22.36 10.59 -3.23
N LYS A 500 -22.01 11.77 -2.70
CA LYS A 500 -21.49 12.89 -3.50
C LYS A 500 -19.97 12.84 -3.56
N ILE A 501 -19.40 13.03 -4.75
CA ILE A 501 -17.96 13.22 -4.97
C ILE A 501 -17.70 14.61 -5.54
N GLN A 502 -16.55 15.17 -5.18
CA GLN A 502 -16.02 16.47 -5.58
C GLN A 502 -14.62 16.26 -6.16
N ILE A 503 -14.31 16.89 -7.30
CA ILE A 503 -12.99 16.90 -7.95
C ILE A 503 -12.58 18.34 -8.21
N THR A 504 -11.33 18.70 -7.89
CA THR A 504 -10.78 20.06 -8.04
C THR A 504 -9.34 20.00 -8.58
N PHE A 505 -9.02 20.85 -9.55
CA PHE A 505 -7.65 20.99 -10.08
C PHE A 505 -6.95 22.19 -9.44
N CYS A 506 -5.68 22.00 -9.09
CA CYS A 506 -4.80 23.05 -8.58
C CYS A 506 -3.65 23.21 -9.58
N ILE A 507 -3.65 24.33 -10.30
CA ILE A 507 -2.81 24.58 -11.48
C ILE A 507 -1.53 25.31 -11.07
N ALA A 508 -0.39 24.85 -11.57
CA ALA A 508 0.92 25.46 -11.38
C ALA A 508 1.72 25.46 -12.70
N PRO A 509 2.55 26.48 -12.96
CA PRO A 509 3.39 26.53 -14.16
C PRO A 509 4.55 25.52 -14.08
N PRO A 510 4.85 24.75 -15.15
CA PRO A 510 6.04 23.91 -15.21
C PRO A 510 7.33 24.72 -14.92
N PRO A 511 8.32 24.16 -14.20
CA PRO A 511 8.44 22.75 -13.78
C PRO A 511 7.63 22.34 -12.55
N LEU A 512 6.86 23.24 -11.93
CA LEU A 512 5.95 22.86 -10.84
C LEU A 512 4.86 21.93 -11.36
N VAL A 513 4.56 20.89 -10.58
CA VAL A 513 3.57 19.88 -10.91
C VAL A 513 2.20 20.32 -10.37
N SER A 514 1.25 20.53 -11.28
CA SER A 514 -0.17 20.71 -10.97
C SER A 514 -0.77 19.41 -10.42
N TYR A 515 -1.79 19.50 -9.57
CA TYR A 515 -2.36 18.32 -8.91
C TYR A 515 -3.89 18.38 -8.79
N ILE A 516 -4.49 17.22 -8.52
CA ILE A 516 -5.94 17.06 -8.37
C ILE A 516 -6.27 16.79 -6.90
N CYS A 517 -7.38 17.33 -6.40
CA CYS A 517 -7.99 16.97 -5.12
C CYS A 517 -9.35 16.32 -5.34
N ALA A 518 -9.60 15.19 -4.66
CA ALA A 518 -10.86 14.50 -4.61
C ALA A 518 -11.43 14.49 -3.18
N TRP A 519 -12.74 14.71 -3.03
CA TRP A 519 -13.39 14.77 -1.72
C TRP A 519 -14.81 14.23 -1.75
N SER A 520 -15.31 13.72 -0.61
CA SER A 520 -16.73 13.42 -0.41
C SER A 520 -17.28 14.26 0.75
N PRO A 521 -18.19 15.23 0.51
CA PRO A 521 -18.63 16.18 1.54
C PRO A 521 -19.59 15.62 2.58
N ALA A 522 -20.13 14.41 2.41
CA ALA A 522 -21.15 13.82 3.28
C ALA A 522 -20.76 12.44 3.86
N THR A 523 -19.58 11.92 3.50
CA THR A 523 -19.07 10.63 3.94
C THR A 523 -17.61 10.84 4.33
N ASP A 524 -17.17 10.22 5.43
CA ASP A 524 -15.75 10.17 5.76
C ASP A 524 -14.97 9.71 4.50
N PRO A 525 -14.00 10.50 3.99
CA PRO A 525 -13.20 10.11 2.82
C PRO A 525 -12.51 8.76 3.01
N ALA A 526 -12.17 8.40 4.25
CA ALA A 526 -11.59 7.11 4.59
C ALA A 526 -12.59 5.93 4.57
N VAL A 527 -13.88 6.23 4.40
CA VAL A 527 -14.99 5.27 4.18
C VAL A 527 -15.44 5.27 2.73
N PHE A 528 -15.13 6.32 1.97
CA PHE A 528 -15.54 6.47 0.59
C PHE A 528 -14.45 6.03 -0.41
N PHE A 529 -13.20 6.46 -0.26
CA PHE A 529 -12.13 6.15 -1.22
C PHE A 529 -11.36 4.89 -0.81
N ALA A 530 -11.38 3.86 -1.66
CA ALA A 530 -10.59 2.64 -1.48
C ALA A 530 -9.13 2.83 -1.93
N LYS A 531 -8.91 3.69 -2.94
CA LYS A 531 -7.59 4.23 -3.32
C LYS A 531 -7.74 5.62 -3.93
N GLU A 532 -6.61 6.31 -4.09
CA GLU A 532 -6.55 7.60 -4.77
C GLU A 532 -7.13 7.50 -6.20
N PRO A 533 -8.02 8.43 -6.58
CA PRO A 533 -8.46 8.55 -7.96
C PRO A 533 -7.27 8.72 -8.91
N ALA A 534 -7.33 8.03 -10.04
CA ALA A 534 -6.26 8.01 -11.03
C ALA A 534 -6.70 8.70 -12.32
N VAL A 535 -5.83 9.54 -12.87
CA VAL A 535 -5.97 10.08 -14.22
C VAL A 535 -5.65 8.96 -15.22
N GLY A 536 -6.49 8.77 -16.24
CA GLY A 536 -6.21 7.85 -17.33
C GLY A 536 -5.72 8.57 -18.59
N PHE A 537 -6.54 9.48 -19.09
CA PHE A 537 -6.25 10.24 -20.30
C PHE A 537 -6.75 11.67 -20.14
N VAL A 538 -6.01 12.61 -20.72
CA VAL A 538 -6.36 14.03 -20.75
C VAL A 538 -6.32 14.49 -22.20
N ASN A 539 -7.41 15.08 -22.66
CA ASN A 539 -7.48 15.66 -23.98
C ASN A 539 -8.37 16.91 -23.95
N ASP A 540 -7.84 18.01 -24.46
CA ASP A 540 -8.49 19.31 -24.41
C ASP A 540 -9.05 19.64 -23.02
N ASN A 541 -10.37 19.82 -22.94
CA ASN A 541 -11.11 20.15 -21.74
C ASN A 541 -11.67 18.92 -21.02
N LEU A 542 -11.29 17.70 -21.42
CA LEU A 542 -11.81 16.44 -20.88
C LEU A 542 -10.71 15.67 -20.13
N VAL A 543 -11.06 15.11 -18.97
CA VAL A 543 -10.18 14.22 -18.20
C VAL A 543 -10.93 12.95 -17.80
N PHE A 544 -10.33 11.80 -18.12
CA PHE A 544 -10.78 10.51 -17.61
C PHE A 544 -10.23 10.30 -16.20
N LEU A 545 -11.14 10.11 -15.24
CA LEU A 545 -10.82 9.82 -13.85
C LEU A 545 -11.45 8.50 -13.44
N ARG A 546 -10.63 7.61 -12.88
CA ARG A 546 -11.12 6.37 -12.29
C ARG A 546 -11.11 6.45 -10.77
N VAL A 547 -12.29 6.36 -10.17
CA VAL A 547 -12.49 6.40 -8.72
C VAL A 547 -12.83 5.01 -8.21
N HIS A 548 -12.12 4.58 -7.18
CA HIS A 548 -12.37 3.30 -6.52
C HIS A 548 -13.02 3.55 -5.16
N SER A 549 -14.23 3.04 -5.00
CA SER A 549 -15.01 3.12 -3.76
C SER A 549 -15.57 1.72 -3.45
N ASP A 550 -16.87 1.60 -3.17
CA ASP A 550 -17.62 0.33 -3.13
C ASP A 550 -17.65 -0.39 -4.49
N GLN A 551 -17.55 0.36 -5.58
CA GLN A 551 -17.35 -0.11 -6.94
C GLN A 551 -16.39 0.83 -7.69
N ILE A 552 -16.11 0.52 -8.96
CA ILE A 552 -15.29 1.38 -9.84
C ILE A 552 -16.22 2.36 -10.56
N TYR A 553 -15.94 3.64 -10.42
CA TYR A 553 -16.62 4.71 -11.13
C TYR A 553 -15.67 5.34 -12.14
N ASP A 554 -16.05 5.29 -13.41
CA ASP A 554 -15.35 5.97 -14.49
C ASP A 554 -16.03 7.31 -14.74
N LEU A 555 -15.33 8.39 -14.44
CA LEU A 555 -15.83 9.75 -14.48
C LEU A 555 -15.12 10.54 -15.59
N ILE A 556 -15.88 11.34 -16.31
CA ILE A 556 -15.35 12.38 -17.18
C ILE A 556 -15.50 13.71 -16.47
N TYR A 557 -14.37 14.35 -16.22
CA TYR A 557 -14.34 15.75 -15.82
C TYR A 557 -14.29 16.62 -17.07
N HIS A 558 -15.20 17.58 -17.16
CA HIS A 558 -15.29 18.55 -18.24
C HIS A 558 -14.93 19.94 -17.70
N ALA A 559 -13.78 20.47 -18.12
CA ALA A 559 -13.31 21.81 -17.83
C ALA A 559 -14.10 22.85 -18.64
N SER A 560 -14.60 23.88 -17.96
CA SER A 560 -15.25 25.05 -18.56
C SER A 560 -15.36 26.15 -17.50
N SER A 561 -16.05 27.25 -17.82
CA SER A 561 -16.46 28.27 -16.84
C SER A 561 -17.33 27.71 -15.70
N ARG A 562 -17.99 26.56 -15.92
CA ARG A 562 -18.78 25.80 -14.95
C ARG A 562 -18.42 24.31 -15.06
N PRO A 563 -17.32 23.87 -14.41
CA PRO A 563 -16.82 22.53 -14.58
C PRO A 563 -17.84 21.49 -14.10
N SER A 564 -17.89 20.35 -14.78
CA SER A 564 -18.86 19.29 -14.50
C SER A 564 -18.22 17.91 -14.48
N LEU A 565 -18.89 16.97 -13.81
CA LEU A 565 -18.53 15.56 -13.79
C LEU A 565 -19.67 14.76 -14.41
N LYS A 566 -19.35 13.87 -15.35
CA LYS A 566 -20.27 12.89 -15.93
C LYS A 566 -19.81 11.48 -15.57
N LEU A 567 -20.76 10.59 -15.30
CA LEU A 567 -20.49 9.17 -15.05
C LEU A 567 -20.61 8.39 -16.36
N ILE A 568 -19.59 7.61 -16.71
CA ILE A 568 -19.68 6.65 -17.79
C ILE A 568 -20.38 5.40 -17.25
N HIS A 569 -21.52 5.06 -17.86
CA HIS A 569 -22.27 3.89 -17.46
C HIS A 569 -21.66 2.63 -18.08
N ASN A 570 -21.29 1.68 -17.22
CA ASN A 570 -20.92 0.34 -17.65
C ASN A 570 -22.19 -0.37 -18.17
N PRO A 571 -22.21 -0.85 -19.43
CA PRO A 571 -23.41 -1.43 -20.05
C PRO A 571 -23.67 -2.85 -19.55
N TYR A 572 -22.70 -3.47 -18.86
CA TYR A 572 -22.85 -4.79 -18.27
C TYR A 572 -22.94 -4.69 -16.75
N SER A 573 -23.75 -5.59 -16.22
CA SER A 573 -24.08 -5.75 -14.81
C SER A 573 -22.85 -5.58 -13.89
N PRO A 574 -22.99 -4.97 -12.69
CA PRO A 574 -21.90 -4.73 -11.71
C PRO A 574 -21.12 -5.99 -11.28
N TYR A 575 -21.49 -7.15 -11.79
CA TYR A 575 -20.87 -8.46 -11.54
C TYR A 575 -19.80 -8.88 -12.57
N ASN A 576 -19.58 -8.12 -13.66
CA ASN A 576 -18.47 -8.40 -14.60
C ASN A 576 -17.85 -7.11 -15.19
N PRO A 577 -17.07 -6.34 -14.41
CA PRO A 577 -16.59 -5.00 -14.81
C PRO A 577 -15.47 -5.00 -15.88
N TYR A 578 -15.18 -6.12 -16.54
CA TYR A 578 -13.89 -6.33 -17.23
C TYR A 578 -13.91 -6.40 -18.75
N ASP A 579 -14.99 -6.03 -19.45
CA ASP A 579 -14.98 -6.11 -20.93
C ASP A 579 -14.60 -4.81 -21.65
N TYR A 580 -14.51 -3.67 -20.96
CA TYR A 580 -14.23 -2.34 -21.51
C TYR A 580 -13.35 -1.53 -20.55
N LEU A 581 -12.45 -0.68 -21.07
CA LEU A 581 -11.58 0.22 -20.29
C LEU A 581 -10.73 -0.48 -19.22
N ARG A 582 -10.19 -1.68 -19.48
CA ARG A 582 -9.52 -2.52 -18.45
C ARG A 582 -8.33 -1.81 -17.79
N ARG A 583 -7.58 -1.04 -18.57
CA ARG A 583 -6.42 -0.29 -18.09
C ARG A 583 -6.58 1.18 -18.43
N ASN A 584 -6.07 2.05 -17.55
CA ASN A 584 -6.19 3.50 -17.69
C ASN A 584 -5.33 4.06 -18.83
N ASP A 585 -4.19 3.43 -19.10
CA ASP A 585 -3.21 3.79 -20.13
C ASP A 585 -3.63 3.41 -21.55
N ASN A 586 -4.73 2.66 -21.70
CA ASN A 586 -5.27 2.24 -22.99
C ASN A 586 -6.52 3.05 -23.40
N VAL A 587 -6.90 4.07 -22.63
CA VAL A 587 -8.13 4.84 -22.85
C VAL A 587 -7.81 6.11 -23.63
N VAL A 588 -8.68 6.45 -24.59
CA VAL A 588 -8.72 7.73 -25.29
C VAL A 588 -10.09 8.37 -25.09
N ILE A 589 -10.11 9.70 -24.95
CA ILE A 589 -11.35 10.50 -24.96
C ILE A 589 -11.28 11.46 -26.14
N LEU A 590 -12.33 11.47 -26.95
CA LEU A 590 -12.46 12.36 -28.10
C LEU A 590 -13.67 13.28 -27.91
N PRO A 591 -13.50 14.62 -27.93
CA PRO A 591 -14.63 15.54 -27.93
C PRO A 591 -15.37 15.46 -29.27
N ASP A 592 -16.71 15.47 -29.25
CA ASP A 592 -17.50 15.57 -30.48
C ASP A 592 -17.57 17.04 -30.93
N ARG A 593 -16.82 17.34 -31.99
CA ARG A 593 -16.77 18.67 -32.60
C ARG A 593 -17.79 18.86 -33.73
N ARG A 594 -18.58 17.84 -34.11
CA ARG A 594 -19.58 17.93 -35.20
C ARG A 594 -20.79 18.77 -34.81
N HIS A 595 -21.12 18.85 -33.51
CA HIS A 595 -22.22 19.66 -32.98
C HIS A 595 -21.82 21.08 -32.53
N ALA A 596 -20.53 21.44 -32.57
CA ALA A 596 -20.04 22.75 -32.14
C ALA A 596 -20.33 23.89 -33.14
N ALA A 597 -20.76 23.59 -34.36
CA ALA A 597 -20.82 24.56 -35.46
C ALA A 597 -22.16 25.32 -35.63
N GLY A 598 -23.12 25.29 -34.68
CA GLY A 598 -24.38 25.99 -34.93
C GLY A 598 -25.48 26.06 -33.87
N ALA A 599 -25.16 26.21 -32.58
CA ALA A 599 -26.21 26.43 -31.57
C ALA A 599 -25.87 27.62 -30.65
N ASP A 600 -26.76 28.62 -30.69
CA ASP A 600 -26.75 29.83 -29.88
C ASP A 600 -26.88 29.50 -28.37
N ASP A 601 -26.07 30.19 -27.55
CA ASP A 601 -26.30 30.66 -26.15
C ASP A 601 -27.22 29.88 -25.17
N ASP A 602 -27.38 28.56 -25.29
CA ASP A 602 -27.98 27.75 -24.23
C ASP A 602 -26.89 27.14 -23.33
N ASP A 603 -26.82 27.70 -22.12
CA ASP A 603 -25.92 27.48 -20.97
C ASP A 603 -25.88 26.02 -20.42
N ASN A 604 -26.38 25.05 -21.18
CA ASN A 604 -26.59 23.66 -20.77
C ASN A 604 -26.04 22.61 -21.77
N ASN A 605 -25.25 23.02 -22.76
CA ASN A 605 -24.65 22.10 -23.73
C ASN A 605 -23.43 21.37 -23.11
N SER A 606 -23.70 20.32 -22.33
CA SER A 606 -22.65 19.42 -21.86
C SER A 606 -22.12 18.63 -23.06
N GLY A 607 -21.04 19.11 -23.69
CA GLY A 607 -20.52 18.60 -24.96
C GLY A 607 -20.49 17.07 -25.04
N HIS A 608 -20.89 16.56 -26.19
CA HIS A 608 -20.85 15.14 -26.53
C HIS A 608 -19.40 14.66 -26.62
N PHE A 609 -19.12 13.44 -26.18
CA PHE A 609 -17.79 12.85 -26.22
C PHE A 609 -17.84 11.35 -26.51
N TYR A 610 -16.75 10.86 -27.10
CA TYR A 610 -16.48 9.44 -27.28
C TYR A 610 -15.40 8.98 -26.33
N VAL A 611 -15.52 7.75 -25.82
CA VAL A 611 -14.44 7.10 -25.06
C VAL A 611 -14.10 5.80 -25.73
N SER A 612 -12.83 5.56 -26.02
CA SER A 612 -12.41 4.31 -26.64
C SER A 612 -11.24 3.67 -25.90
N SER A 613 -11.13 2.34 -25.98
CA SER A 613 -9.94 1.61 -25.54
C SER A 613 -9.54 0.53 -26.52
N LEU A 614 -8.23 0.30 -26.64
CA LEU A 614 -7.68 -0.84 -27.36
C LEU A 614 -7.22 -1.90 -26.36
N ASP A 615 -8.00 -2.97 -26.23
CA ASP A 615 -7.73 -4.05 -25.31
C ASP A 615 -7.24 -5.29 -26.07
N ARG A 616 -6.13 -5.89 -25.65
CA ARG A 616 -5.70 -7.18 -26.21
C ARG A 616 -6.69 -8.27 -25.80
N ASP A 617 -7.20 -9.04 -26.76
CA ASP A 617 -7.98 -10.22 -26.44
C ASP A 617 -7.03 -11.37 -26.07
N ARG A 618 -7.07 -11.78 -24.80
CA ARG A 618 -6.22 -12.87 -24.29
C ARG A 618 -6.65 -14.25 -24.78
N ARG A 619 -7.81 -14.37 -25.43
CA ARG A 619 -8.34 -15.63 -25.98
C ARG A 619 -7.86 -15.94 -27.40
N PHE A 620 -7.27 -14.97 -28.10
CA PHE A 620 -6.81 -15.11 -29.48
C PHE A 620 -5.31 -14.84 -29.61
N ASP A 621 -4.78 -15.17 -30.79
CA ASP A 621 -3.35 -15.05 -31.12
C ASP A 621 -2.85 -13.59 -31.11
N ILE A 622 -1.52 -13.43 -31.09
CA ILE A 622 -0.83 -12.12 -31.12
C ILE A 622 -1.33 -11.30 -32.32
N GLY A 623 -1.47 -9.98 -32.16
CA GLY A 623 -2.05 -9.09 -33.18
C GLY A 623 -3.58 -9.00 -33.18
N HIS A 624 -4.28 -9.73 -32.30
CA HIS A 624 -5.72 -9.55 -32.06
C HIS A 624 -5.99 -8.52 -30.97
N PHE A 625 -6.67 -7.43 -31.34
CA PHE A 625 -7.14 -6.41 -30.42
C PHE A 625 -8.65 -6.24 -30.50
N LYS A 626 -9.25 -5.87 -29.38
CA LYS A 626 -10.64 -5.49 -29.23
C LYS A 626 -10.67 -3.99 -29.00
N LEU A 627 -11.20 -3.26 -29.99
CA LEU A 627 -11.46 -1.83 -29.90
C LEU A 627 -12.85 -1.63 -29.32
N CYS A 628 -12.90 -1.05 -28.14
CA CYS A 628 -14.10 -0.70 -27.41
C CYS A 628 -14.42 0.78 -27.67
N LEU A 629 -15.67 1.14 -27.95
CA LEU A 629 -16.10 2.53 -28.14
C LEU A 629 -17.38 2.80 -27.35
N TYR A 630 -17.40 3.90 -26.61
CA TYR A 630 -18.54 4.47 -25.92
C TYR A 630 -19.00 5.72 -26.69
N ASP A 631 -20.29 5.77 -26.97
CA ASP A 631 -20.96 6.90 -27.60
C ASP A 631 -22.05 7.45 -26.65
N GLU A 632 -22.06 8.77 -26.45
CA GLU A 632 -23.01 9.44 -25.58
C GLU A 632 -24.42 9.60 -26.20
N ASP A 633 -24.58 9.57 -27.54
CA ASP A 633 -25.82 10.02 -28.22
C ASP A 633 -26.84 8.93 -28.59
N ASP A 634 -26.52 7.64 -28.41
CA ASP A 634 -27.43 6.61 -28.94
C ASP A 634 -28.65 6.36 -28.03
N SER A 635 -29.82 6.70 -28.56
CA SER A 635 -31.11 6.60 -27.89
C SER A 635 -31.40 5.16 -27.45
N MET A 636 -31.60 5.00 -26.15
CA MET A 636 -32.26 3.90 -25.45
C MET A 636 -31.77 2.45 -25.60
N ASP A 637 -30.89 2.04 -26.53
CA ASP A 637 -30.54 0.60 -26.61
C ASP A 637 -29.09 0.17 -26.96
N CYS A 638 -28.10 1.03 -27.22
CA CYS A 638 -26.69 0.60 -27.37
C CYS A 638 -25.66 1.73 -27.07
N LYS A 639 -25.10 1.85 -25.85
CA LYS A 639 -24.06 2.86 -25.54
C LYS A 639 -22.62 2.46 -25.84
N TRP A 640 -22.37 1.16 -26.08
CA TRP A 640 -21.03 0.62 -26.27
C TRP A 640 -20.99 -0.29 -27.49
N SER A 641 -19.96 -0.12 -28.32
CA SER A 641 -19.67 -0.98 -29.47
C SER A 641 -18.29 -1.63 -29.35
N ASN A 642 -18.11 -2.77 -30.04
CA ASN A 642 -16.84 -3.49 -30.09
C ASN A 642 -16.49 -3.83 -31.53
N ASN A 643 -15.26 -3.53 -31.92
CA ASN A 643 -14.67 -3.94 -33.18
C ASN A 643 -13.42 -4.78 -32.91
N ILE A 644 -13.19 -5.81 -33.72
CA ILE A 644 -11.96 -6.62 -33.64
C ILE A 644 -10.97 -6.08 -34.67
N LEU A 645 -9.79 -5.70 -34.19
CA LEU A 645 -8.67 -5.28 -35.02
C LEU A 645 -7.66 -6.44 -35.14
N LEU A 646 -7.32 -6.77 -36.38
CA LEU A 646 -6.37 -7.83 -36.73
C LEU A 646 -5.16 -7.20 -37.40
N LEU A 647 -4.01 -7.26 -36.75
CA LEU A 647 -2.75 -6.72 -37.26
C LEU A 647 -1.78 -7.86 -37.59
N ASP A 648 -1.88 -8.37 -38.81
CA ASP A 648 -0.98 -9.42 -39.31
C ASP A 648 0.49 -8.98 -39.32
N GLN A 649 0.77 -7.67 -39.38
CA GLN A 649 2.12 -7.09 -39.27
C GLN A 649 2.81 -7.48 -37.95
N LEU A 650 2.07 -7.70 -36.87
CA LEU A 650 2.59 -8.14 -35.57
C LEU A 650 2.81 -9.66 -35.50
N ARG A 651 2.09 -10.43 -36.33
CA ARG A 651 2.23 -11.90 -36.45
C ARG A 651 3.36 -12.29 -37.40
N ASN A 652 3.53 -11.50 -38.47
CA ASN A 652 4.47 -11.74 -39.56
C ASN A 652 5.50 -10.61 -39.66
N ALA A 653 6.15 -10.26 -38.56
CA ALA A 653 7.13 -9.18 -38.54
C ALA A 653 8.31 -9.50 -39.51
N PRO A 654 8.91 -8.49 -40.16
CA PRO A 654 9.99 -8.69 -41.15
C PRO A 654 11.17 -9.53 -40.61
N ASP A 655 11.45 -9.41 -39.32
CA ASP A 655 12.57 -10.06 -38.64
C ASP A 655 12.24 -11.46 -38.09
N LYS A 656 11.02 -11.97 -38.36
CA LYS A 656 10.47 -13.26 -37.90
C LYS A 656 10.25 -13.42 -36.39
N ASP A 657 10.61 -12.43 -35.59
CA ASP A 657 10.31 -12.39 -34.16
C ASP A 657 8.88 -11.87 -33.91
N ILE A 658 8.13 -12.59 -33.07
CA ILE A 658 6.75 -12.23 -32.77
C ILE A 658 6.73 -11.01 -31.83
N VAL A 659 6.02 -9.94 -32.22
CA VAL A 659 5.99 -8.67 -31.48
C VAL A 659 4.77 -8.59 -30.56
N LEU A 660 5.00 -8.63 -29.25
CA LEU A 660 3.96 -8.43 -28.25
C LEU A 660 3.77 -6.93 -27.94
N HIS A 661 2.78 -6.28 -28.56
CA HIS A 661 2.48 -4.87 -28.30
C HIS A 661 1.68 -4.67 -27.00
N LEU A 662 2.16 -3.78 -26.12
CA LEU A 662 1.56 -3.41 -24.85
C LEU A 662 1.43 -1.88 -24.77
N THR A 663 0.22 -1.38 -24.93
CA THR A 663 -0.06 0.06 -24.85
C THR A 663 0.24 0.59 -23.44
N GLU A 664 1.05 1.64 -23.37
CA GLU A 664 1.36 2.39 -22.14
C GLU A 664 1.04 3.90 -22.28
N LYS A 665 0.81 4.38 -23.51
CA LYS A 665 0.43 5.76 -23.79
C LYS A 665 -0.47 5.81 -25.03
N VAL A 666 -1.34 6.82 -25.11
CA VAL A 666 -2.19 7.07 -26.27
C VAL A 666 -1.97 8.48 -26.81
N LEU A 667 -1.98 8.65 -28.12
CA LEU A 667 -1.87 9.95 -28.81
C LEU A 667 -2.98 10.07 -29.86
N ILE A 668 -3.48 11.29 -30.05
CA ILE A 668 -4.40 11.63 -31.15
C ILE A 668 -3.55 12.24 -32.26
N LEU A 669 -3.51 11.60 -33.42
CA LEU A 669 -2.66 12.02 -34.55
C LEU A 669 -3.37 13.04 -35.46
N ASP A 670 -4.68 12.91 -35.59
CA ASP A 670 -5.54 13.78 -36.37
C ASP A 670 -6.87 13.96 -35.63
N ASP A 671 -7.27 15.21 -35.45
CA ASP A 671 -8.51 15.62 -34.78
C ASP A 671 -9.70 15.63 -35.76
N GLU A 672 -9.48 15.77 -37.06
CA GLU A 672 -10.53 15.82 -38.09
C GLU A 672 -10.97 14.43 -38.54
N GLN A 673 -10.01 13.50 -38.62
CA GLN A 673 -10.24 12.07 -38.76
C GLN A 673 -9.67 11.42 -37.49
N PRO A 674 -10.48 10.85 -36.58
CA PRO A 674 -10.05 10.47 -35.22
C PRO A 674 -9.09 9.27 -35.23
N LEU A 675 -7.87 9.54 -35.69
CA LEU A 675 -6.79 8.61 -35.88
C LEU A 675 -5.99 8.59 -34.58
N VAL A 676 -6.08 7.46 -33.89
CA VAL A 676 -5.50 7.28 -32.55
C VAL A 676 -4.31 6.34 -32.66
N ALA A 677 -3.21 6.72 -32.04
CA ALA A 677 -2.03 5.90 -31.86
C ALA A 677 -1.99 5.35 -30.44
N PHE A 678 -2.15 4.05 -30.29
CA PHE A 678 -1.92 3.30 -29.05
C PHE A 678 -0.46 2.90 -29.02
N VAL A 679 0.33 3.51 -28.13
CA VAL A 679 1.79 3.46 -28.13
C VAL A 679 2.34 2.51 -27.09
N ASP A 680 3.23 1.62 -27.54
CA ASP A 680 4.16 0.84 -26.74
C ASP A 680 5.56 1.45 -26.95
N PRO A 681 6.08 2.25 -26.00
CA PRO A 681 7.35 2.95 -26.21
C PRO A 681 8.59 2.04 -26.29
N TRP A 682 8.45 0.74 -26.02
CA TRP A 682 9.52 -0.24 -26.28
C TRP A 682 9.53 -0.75 -27.71
N ARG A 683 8.37 -0.85 -28.36
CA ARG A 683 8.21 -1.59 -29.62
C ARG A 683 7.64 -0.76 -30.77
N GLY A 684 6.58 0.00 -30.56
CA GLY A 684 5.88 0.68 -31.64
C GLY A 684 4.47 1.10 -31.25
N MET A 685 3.71 1.58 -32.21
CA MET A 685 2.34 2.04 -32.02
C MET A 685 1.36 1.39 -32.97
N VAL A 686 0.19 1.03 -32.45
CA VAL A 686 -0.97 0.63 -33.24
C VAL A 686 -1.76 1.88 -33.56
N ILE A 687 -1.89 2.18 -34.85
CA ILE A 687 -2.61 3.34 -35.36
C ILE A 687 -3.92 2.86 -35.95
N CYS A 688 -5.05 3.41 -35.52
CA CYS A 688 -6.35 3.11 -36.12
C CYS A 688 -7.32 4.29 -35.98
N ASN A 689 -8.29 4.35 -36.90
CA ASN A 689 -9.42 5.27 -36.78
C ASN A 689 -10.46 4.63 -35.85
N VAL A 690 -10.71 5.26 -34.70
CA VAL A 690 -11.57 4.65 -33.67
C VAL A 690 -13.07 4.83 -33.93
N LEU A 691 -13.45 5.70 -34.87
CA LEU A 691 -14.84 5.93 -35.28
C LEU A 691 -15.18 5.29 -36.64
N ASP A 692 -14.25 4.58 -37.28
CA ASP A 692 -14.52 3.85 -38.52
C ASP A 692 -15.21 2.51 -38.23
N ASN A 693 -16.46 2.39 -38.68
CA ASN A 693 -17.31 1.21 -38.51
C ASN A 693 -17.26 0.24 -39.71
N SER A 694 -16.34 0.42 -40.66
CA SER A 694 -16.25 -0.45 -41.83
C SER A 694 -15.71 -1.84 -41.47
N SER A 695 -16.42 -2.90 -41.89
CA SER A 695 -16.12 -4.31 -41.59
C SER A 695 -14.88 -4.88 -42.31
N THR A 696 -14.06 -4.02 -42.93
CA THR A 696 -12.79 -4.35 -43.57
C THR A 696 -11.75 -3.31 -43.11
N PRO A 697 -10.80 -3.67 -42.22
CA PRO A 697 -9.90 -2.72 -41.58
C PRO A 697 -8.79 -2.33 -42.56
N GLY A 698 -9.10 -1.47 -43.53
CA GLY A 698 -8.11 -0.91 -44.47
C GLY A 698 -7.27 0.22 -43.88
N GLY A 699 -7.57 0.68 -42.66
CA GLY A 699 -6.96 1.88 -42.06
C GLY A 699 -6.14 1.67 -40.79
N SER A 700 -6.04 0.45 -40.25
CA SER A 700 -5.22 0.17 -39.07
C SER A 700 -3.83 -0.31 -39.45
N SER A 701 -2.78 0.31 -38.91
CA SER A 701 -1.39 -0.05 -39.18
C SER A 701 -0.57 -0.13 -37.90
N TYR A 702 0.51 -0.90 -37.93
CA TYR A 702 1.51 -0.92 -36.87
C TYR A 702 2.75 -0.15 -37.33
N MET A 703 3.23 0.76 -36.50
CA MET A 703 4.43 1.56 -36.77
C MET A 703 5.49 1.28 -35.69
N PRO A 704 6.68 0.75 -36.03
CA PRO A 704 7.72 0.46 -35.05
C PRO A 704 8.37 1.74 -34.49
N MET A 705 8.93 1.63 -33.27
CA MET A 705 9.85 2.61 -32.70
C MET A 705 11.16 2.70 -33.50
N PRO A 706 11.97 3.77 -33.33
CA PRO A 706 13.31 3.83 -33.92
C PRO A 706 14.11 2.57 -33.58
N SER A 707 14.83 2.02 -34.55
CA SER A 707 15.55 0.73 -34.40
C SER A 707 16.61 0.79 -33.29
N GLU A 708 17.16 1.97 -33.02
CA GLU A 708 18.15 2.23 -31.97
C GLU A 708 17.57 2.08 -30.55
N ILE A 709 16.25 2.23 -30.41
CA ILE A 709 15.55 2.12 -29.12
C ILE A 709 14.56 0.96 -29.09
N PHE A 710 14.28 0.32 -30.22
CA PHE A 710 13.41 -0.85 -30.30
C PHE A 710 13.90 -1.98 -29.38
N ASN A 711 13.04 -2.50 -28.51
CA ASN A 711 13.39 -3.56 -27.57
C ASN A 711 12.21 -4.52 -27.33
N ILE A 712 12.40 -5.78 -27.71
CA ILE A 712 11.38 -6.83 -27.58
C ILE A 712 11.31 -7.47 -26.19
N HIS A 713 12.42 -7.43 -25.43
CA HIS A 713 12.60 -8.17 -24.18
C HIS A 713 12.03 -7.43 -22.96
N ASN A 714 11.87 -6.11 -23.04
CA ASN A 714 11.29 -5.32 -21.95
C ASN A 714 9.77 -5.41 -21.95
N THR A 715 9.16 -5.63 -20.79
CA THR A 715 7.73 -5.94 -20.71
C THR A 715 6.86 -4.74 -20.33
N TYR A 716 7.29 -3.91 -19.38
CA TYR A 716 6.54 -2.73 -18.91
C TYR A 716 7.47 -1.59 -18.46
N THR A 717 6.91 -0.50 -17.92
CA THR A 717 7.58 0.64 -17.26
C THR A 717 8.49 1.46 -18.17
N SER A 718 8.04 1.68 -19.42
CA SER A 718 8.78 2.51 -20.36
C SER A 718 8.87 3.98 -19.91
N SER A 719 7.85 4.47 -19.21
CA SER A 719 7.75 5.84 -18.70
C SER A 719 8.87 6.26 -17.76
N ILE A 720 9.63 5.32 -17.18
CA ILE A 720 10.81 5.61 -16.35
C ILE A 720 11.95 6.18 -17.21
N SER A 721 12.05 5.75 -18.47
CA SER A 721 13.20 6.04 -19.33
C SER A 721 12.82 6.63 -20.70
N ARG A 722 11.52 6.72 -21.03
CA ARG A 722 11.05 7.16 -22.34
C ARG A 722 9.76 7.96 -22.23
N ASP A 723 9.63 8.94 -23.11
CA ASP A 723 8.37 9.64 -23.37
C ASP A 723 8.21 9.94 -24.85
N ILE A 724 6.96 10.13 -25.28
CA ILE A 724 6.59 10.42 -26.66
C ILE A 724 5.44 11.43 -26.69
N ALA A 725 5.57 12.45 -27.54
CA ALA A 725 4.58 13.51 -27.68
C ALA A 725 4.52 14.03 -29.11
N ILE A 726 3.42 14.71 -29.45
CA ILE A 726 3.34 15.49 -30.69
C ILE A 726 3.68 16.93 -30.36
N ILE A 727 4.73 17.45 -30.98
CA ILE A 727 5.26 18.80 -30.71
C ILE A 727 5.46 19.47 -32.06
N ASN A 728 4.80 20.62 -32.29
CA ASN A 728 4.88 21.37 -33.55
C ASN A 728 4.61 20.50 -34.80
N GLY A 729 3.63 19.59 -34.72
CA GLY A 729 3.25 18.70 -35.84
C GLY A 729 4.23 17.53 -36.10
N ARG A 730 5.20 17.31 -35.22
CA ARG A 730 6.14 16.19 -35.29
C ARG A 730 5.95 15.25 -34.11
N LEU A 731 5.93 13.96 -34.40
CA LEU A 731 5.96 12.90 -33.42
C LEU A 731 7.39 12.79 -32.89
N THR A 732 7.60 13.08 -31.62
CA THR A 732 8.92 13.16 -30.99
C THR A 732 8.99 12.19 -29.82
N VAL A 733 10.04 11.36 -29.77
CA VAL A 733 10.36 10.43 -28.69
C VAL A 733 11.63 10.91 -28.01
N VAL A 734 11.66 10.86 -26.68
CA VAL A 734 12.88 11.03 -25.88
C VAL A 734 13.23 9.74 -25.17
N ARG A 735 14.52 9.43 -25.08
CA ARG A 735 15.08 8.36 -24.24
C ARG A 735 16.08 8.95 -23.26
N LEU A 736 15.95 8.56 -22.00
CA LEU A 736 16.94 8.70 -20.93
C LEU A 736 17.65 7.35 -20.74
N CYS A 737 18.98 7.34 -20.78
CA CYS A 737 19.80 6.17 -20.45
C CYS A 737 20.72 6.50 -19.27
N LEU A 738 20.88 5.56 -18.34
CA LEU A 738 21.81 5.63 -17.22
C LEU A 738 22.92 4.59 -17.43
N TYR A 739 24.18 4.93 -17.17
CA TYR A 739 25.32 4.01 -17.22
C TYR A 739 26.37 4.34 -16.14
N LEU A 740 27.13 3.34 -15.71
CA LEU A 740 28.22 3.50 -14.73
C LEU A 740 29.50 3.85 -15.52
N ASP A 741 30.12 5.00 -15.26
CA ASP A 741 31.45 5.33 -15.80
C ASP A 741 32.49 4.52 -15.03
N SER A 742 33.08 3.51 -15.67
CA SER A 742 34.13 2.66 -15.09
C SER A 742 35.47 2.83 -15.83
N ASP A 743 35.77 4.04 -16.29
CA ASP A 743 36.87 4.30 -17.23
C ASP A 743 38.14 4.88 -16.59
N ASP A 744 38.29 4.87 -15.25
CA ASP A 744 39.58 5.17 -14.61
C ASP A 744 40.27 3.90 -14.07
N ASP A 745 41.34 3.47 -14.76
CA ASP A 745 42.29 2.42 -14.38
C ASP A 745 43.18 2.81 -13.17
N SER A 746 42.68 3.61 -12.22
CA SER A 746 43.45 4.00 -11.02
C SER A 746 43.15 3.07 -9.84
N ASP A 747 44.18 2.35 -9.39
CA ASP A 747 44.21 1.42 -8.23
C ASP A 747 43.99 2.11 -6.85
N ASP A 748 43.26 3.21 -6.77
CA ASP A 748 42.97 3.89 -5.49
C ASP A 748 41.53 3.59 -5.03
N ASP A 749 41.42 2.87 -3.91
CA ASP A 749 40.20 2.31 -3.30
C ASP A 749 39.22 3.36 -2.68
N ASP A 750 39.22 4.60 -3.14
CA ASP A 750 38.34 5.67 -2.64
C ASP A 750 37.94 6.60 -3.81
N ASP A 751 36.82 6.38 -4.50
CA ASP A 751 36.10 7.44 -5.25
C ASP A 751 34.65 7.04 -5.60
N ASP A 752 33.75 8.03 -5.50
CA ASP A 752 32.28 7.95 -5.61
C ASP A 752 31.75 7.30 -6.91
N ASP A 753 30.74 6.43 -6.79
CA ASP A 753 29.94 5.88 -7.92
C ASP A 753 29.13 7.01 -8.62
N CYS A 754 29.76 7.81 -9.48
CA CYS A 754 29.06 8.82 -10.29
C CYS A 754 28.21 8.15 -11.39
N CYS A 755 26.88 8.34 -11.33
CA CYS A 755 25.95 7.81 -12.34
C CYS A 755 25.86 8.76 -13.55
N ALA A 756 26.54 8.42 -14.66
CA ALA A 756 26.46 9.18 -15.90
C ALA A 756 25.15 8.86 -16.66
N TRP A 757 24.64 9.82 -17.42
CA TRP A 757 23.40 9.67 -18.19
C TRP A 757 23.44 10.32 -19.56
N ASP A 758 22.64 9.84 -20.51
CA ASP A 758 22.42 10.50 -21.79
C ASP A 758 20.93 10.71 -22.09
N LEU A 759 20.62 11.80 -22.79
CA LEU A 759 19.30 12.09 -23.35
C LEU A 759 19.42 12.13 -24.86
N THR A 760 18.56 11.37 -25.54
CA THR A 760 18.50 11.34 -27.00
C THR A 760 17.06 11.51 -27.47
N THR A 761 16.86 12.31 -28.51
CA THR A 761 15.54 12.56 -29.12
C THR A 761 15.49 12.10 -30.57
N TRP A 762 14.37 11.50 -30.96
CA TRP A 762 14.06 11.14 -32.34
C TRP A 762 12.71 11.69 -32.73
N SER A 763 12.57 12.13 -33.98
CA SER A 763 11.27 12.57 -34.46
C SER A 763 11.05 12.41 -35.96
N LYS A 764 9.78 12.51 -36.34
CA LYS A 764 9.30 12.46 -37.73
C LYS A 764 7.99 13.24 -37.89
N PRO A 765 7.67 13.74 -39.09
CA PRO A 765 6.42 14.46 -39.33
C PRO A 765 5.19 13.55 -39.13
N VAL A 766 4.13 14.04 -38.47
CA VAL A 766 2.87 13.28 -38.33
C VAL A 766 2.17 13.09 -39.68
N THR A 767 2.39 13.98 -40.65
CA THR A 767 1.86 13.87 -42.01
C THR A 767 2.56 12.80 -42.86
N CYS A 768 3.72 12.32 -42.43
CA CYS A 768 4.58 11.42 -43.19
C CYS A 768 5.07 10.28 -42.29
N LEU A 769 4.13 9.50 -41.73
CA LEU A 769 4.44 8.39 -40.83
C LEU A 769 5.17 7.23 -41.50
N GLU A 770 5.28 7.22 -42.82
CA GLU A 770 6.10 6.25 -43.57
C GLU A 770 7.59 6.64 -43.58
N ASP A 771 7.92 7.89 -43.24
CA ASP A 771 9.32 8.33 -43.17
C ASP A 771 10.07 7.65 -42.01
N GLU A 772 11.38 7.49 -42.20
CA GLU A 772 12.27 6.99 -41.17
C GLU A 772 12.38 7.97 -39.99
N TRP A 773 12.64 7.42 -38.80
CA TRP A 773 12.92 8.23 -37.63
C TRP A 773 14.23 8.98 -37.81
N ARG A 774 14.24 10.27 -37.48
CA ARG A 774 15.47 11.09 -37.48
C ARG A 774 15.90 11.34 -36.05
N GLU A 775 17.14 11.01 -35.71
CA GLU A 775 17.77 11.49 -34.46
C GLU A 775 17.95 13.02 -34.54
N ASP A 776 17.46 13.75 -33.54
CA ASP A 776 17.49 15.22 -33.51
C ASP A 776 18.63 15.77 -32.64
N LEU A 777 18.65 15.39 -31.36
CA LEU A 777 19.64 15.83 -30.38
C LEU A 777 20.04 14.69 -29.46
N LYS A 778 21.33 14.64 -29.16
CA LYS A 778 21.94 13.77 -28.14
C LYS A 778 22.85 14.60 -27.24
N ILE A 779 22.64 14.50 -25.94
CA ILE A 779 23.47 15.14 -24.91
C ILE A 779 23.82 14.12 -23.82
N LYS A 780 24.96 14.31 -23.15
CA LYS A 780 25.37 13.56 -21.96
C LYS A 780 25.25 14.43 -20.71
N SER A 781 25.29 13.81 -19.53
CA SER A 781 25.33 14.50 -18.23
C SER A 781 26.44 15.54 -18.18
N SER A 782 27.64 15.19 -18.66
CA SER A 782 28.81 16.08 -18.71
C SER A 782 28.70 17.24 -19.71
N ASP A 783 27.75 17.17 -20.66
CA ASP A 783 27.46 18.30 -21.56
C ASP A 783 26.66 19.39 -20.86
N VAL A 784 25.91 19.07 -19.78
CA VAL A 784 24.93 19.97 -19.16
C VAL A 784 25.60 20.89 -18.16
N SER A 785 25.65 22.18 -18.49
CA SER A 785 26.15 23.21 -17.58
C SER A 785 25.12 23.63 -16.52
N ILE A 786 25.60 23.85 -15.31
CA ILE A 786 24.88 24.47 -14.18
C ILE A 786 25.63 25.77 -13.88
N ASP A 787 24.98 26.91 -14.08
CA ASP A 787 25.60 28.23 -13.90
C ASP A 787 24.72 29.15 -13.04
N ASP A 788 25.18 30.38 -12.81
CA ASP A 788 24.44 31.39 -12.02
C ASP A 788 23.07 31.77 -12.64
N SER A 789 22.82 31.41 -13.90
CA SER A 789 21.54 31.62 -14.57
C SER A 789 20.53 30.49 -14.33
N THR A 790 20.97 29.34 -13.82
CA THR A 790 20.09 28.22 -13.44
C THR A 790 19.22 28.59 -12.25
N ARG A 791 17.91 28.64 -12.47
CA ARG A 791 16.95 29.00 -11.41
C ARG A 791 16.83 27.89 -10.37
N ASN A 792 16.84 28.30 -9.10
CA ASN A 792 16.74 27.41 -7.95
C ASN A 792 17.82 26.30 -7.91
N ALA A 793 19.00 26.54 -8.48
CA ALA A 793 20.13 25.60 -8.41
C ALA A 793 20.51 25.24 -6.96
N CYS A 794 20.15 26.07 -5.99
CA CYS A 794 20.33 25.80 -4.56
C CYS A 794 19.53 24.60 -4.02
N LEU A 795 18.54 24.09 -4.76
CA LEU A 795 17.79 22.87 -4.44
C LEU A 795 18.56 21.59 -4.80
N LEU A 796 19.60 21.70 -5.63
CA LEU A 796 20.42 20.55 -6.00
C LEU A 796 21.33 20.13 -4.83
N PRO A 797 21.70 18.83 -4.78
CA PRO A 797 22.79 18.34 -3.95
C PRO A 797 24.07 19.12 -4.21
N LYS A 798 24.93 19.22 -3.20
CA LYS A 798 26.21 19.91 -3.29
C LYS A 798 27.36 18.92 -3.12
N LEU A 799 28.39 19.08 -3.94
CA LEU A 799 29.67 18.41 -3.78
C LEU A 799 30.43 18.98 -2.56
N ASP A 800 31.53 18.33 -2.19
CA ASP A 800 32.37 18.73 -1.05
C ASP A 800 32.96 20.15 -1.17
N ASP A 801 33.11 20.66 -2.39
CA ASP A 801 33.52 22.04 -2.68
C ASP A 801 32.37 23.06 -2.58
N GLY A 802 31.13 22.59 -2.35
CA GLY A 802 29.92 23.39 -2.23
C GLY A 802 29.18 23.65 -3.55
N CYS A 803 29.67 23.16 -4.69
CA CYS A 803 29.07 23.34 -6.01
C CYS A 803 27.83 22.46 -6.20
N PRO A 804 26.72 22.97 -6.78
CA PRO A 804 25.53 22.18 -7.06
C PRO A 804 25.80 21.13 -8.15
N THR A 805 25.34 19.90 -7.95
CA THR A 805 25.53 18.78 -8.90
C THR A 805 24.24 18.01 -9.17
N THR A 806 24.15 17.41 -10.35
CA THR A 806 23.12 16.43 -10.71
C THR A 806 23.61 14.98 -10.65
N GLU A 807 24.91 14.75 -10.41
CA GLU A 807 25.54 13.42 -10.50
C GLU A 807 25.11 12.48 -9.36
N THR A 808 24.71 13.05 -8.22
CA THR A 808 24.18 12.30 -7.08
C THR A 808 22.67 12.07 -7.17
N LEU A 809 22.02 12.43 -8.28
CA LEU A 809 20.59 12.25 -8.48
C LEU A 809 20.31 10.99 -9.30
N GLN A 810 19.41 10.16 -8.80
CA GLN A 810 18.79 9.08 -9.56
C GLN A 810 17.67 9.68 -10.41
N LEU A 811 17.79 9.55 -11.73
CA LEU A 811 16.93 10.21 -12.70
C LEU A 811 15.92 9.26 -13.35
N ALA A 812 14.69 9.74 -13.55
CA ALA A 812 13.62 9.01 -14.24
C ALA A 812 12.58 9.97 -14.83
N HIS A 813 11.59 9.41 -15.52
CA HIS A 813 10.43 10.12 -16.06
C HIS A 813 10.79 11.33 -16.93
N PRO A 814 11.59 11.13 -18.01
CA PRO A 814 11.76 12.19 -18.99
C PRO A 814 10.39 12.55 -19.55
N THR A 815 10.02 13.82 -19.57
CA THR A 815 8.74 14.29 -20.11
C THR A 815 9.00 15.44 -21.07
N LEU A 816 8.52 15.29 -22.30
CA LEU A 816 8.69 16.31 -23.34
C LEU A 816 7.80 17.53 -23.06
N SER A 817 8.36 18.73 -23.25
CA SER A 817 7.57 19.96 -23.30
C SER A 817 6.65 19.96 -24.52
N LEU A 818 5.38 20.36 -24.34
CA LEU A 818 4.43 20.49 -25.45
C LEU A 818 4.68 21.73 -26.32
N MET A 819 5.58 22.64 -25.91
CA MET A 819 5.86 23.89 -26.62
C MET A 819 7.21 23.87 -27.36
N ASP A 820 8.17 23.10 -26.85
CA ASP A 820 9.54 23.07 -27.38
C ASP A 820 10.13 21.66 -27.25
N ALA A 821 10.40 21.03 -28.39
CA ALA A 821 10.94 19.66 -28.45
C ALA A 821 12.36 19.54 -27.88
N HIS A 822 13.03 20.66 -27.62
CA HIS A 822 14.37 20.69 -27.04
C HIS A 822 14.38 20.81 -25.51
N ILE A 823 13.21 20.96 -24.89
CA ILE A 823 13.06 21.05 -23.44
C ILE A 823 12.48 19.74 -22.89
N VAL A 824 13.20 19.13 -21.95
CA VAL A 824 12.83 17.87 -21.30
C VAL A 824 12.79 18.07 -19.79
N TYR A 825 11.71 17.64 -19.15
CA TYR A 825 11.56 17.61 -17.69
C TYR A 825 11.96 16.23 -17.17
N ILE A 826 12.81 16.15 -16.16
CA ILE A 826 13.29 14.89 -15.60
C ILE A 826 13.07 14.90 -14.09
N MET A 827 12.54 13.82 -13.53
CA MET A 827 12.48 13.64 -12.08
C MET A 827 13.81 13.15 -11.55
N GLY A 828 14.31 13.76 -10.48
CA GLY A 828 15.53 13.36 -9.78
C GLY A 828 15.28 13.14 -8.29
N LYS A 829 15.86 12.08 -7.72
CA LYS A 829 15.89 11.84 -6.27
C LYS A 829 17.31 11.60 -5.80
N VAL A 830 17.66 12.03 -4.58
CA VAL A 830 18.98 11.72 -3.99
C VAL A 830 18.98 10.26 -3.53
N ASP A 831 18.00 9.88 -2.72
CA ASP A 831 17.68 8.49 -2.41
C ASP A 831 16.29 8.13 -2.94
N VAL A 832 16.12 6.92 -3.52
CA VAL A 832 14.80 6.44 -4.01
C VAL A 832 13.74 6.35 -2.92
N SER A 833 14.15 6.27 -1.66
CA SER A 833 13.26 6.31 -0.49
C SER A 833 12.90 7.72 -0.05
N ASP A 834 13.52 8.76 -0.61
CA ASP A 834 13.22 10.15 -0.26
C ASP A 834 11.77 10.50 -0.58
N GLU A 835 11.14 11.16 0.40
CA GLU A 835 9.78 11.67 0.32
C GLU A 835 9.68 12.92 -0.57
N LYS A 836 10.80 13.51 -0.98
CA LYS A 836 10.87 14.65 -1.89
C LYS A 836 11.68 14.29 -3.13
N ALA A 837 11.26 14.82 -4.27
CA ALA A 837 12.01 14.74 -5.53
C ALA A 837 12.23 16.13 -6.09
N LEU A 838 13.13 16.21 -7.06
CA LEU A 838 13.38 17.38 -7.90
C LEU A 838 12.79 17.14 -9.28
N VAL A 839 12.29 18.19 -9.92
CA VAL A 839 11.97 18.22 -11.35
C VAL A 839 12.98 19.16 -12.00
N LEU A 840 13.77 18.60 -12.91
CA LEU A 840 14.85 19.26 -13.63
C LEU A 840 14.36 19.67 -15.01
N THR A 841 14.51 20.94 -15.38
CA THR A 841 14.22 21.45 -16.72
C THR A 841 15.50 21.49 -17.54
N VAL A 842 15.69 20.51 -18.41
CA VAL A 842 16.90 20.36 -19.23
C VAL A 842 16.67 20.95 -20.62
N ASP A 843 17.52 21.91 -20.99
CA ASP A 843 17.57 22.51 -22.32
C ASP A 843 18.62 21.80 -23.16
N MET A 844 18.16 20.88 -24.00
CA MET A 844 19.04 20.04 -24.80
C MET A 844 19.75 20.81 -25.91
N ALA A 845 19.14 21.88 -26.44
CA ALA A 845 19.73 22.66 -27.51
C ALA A 845 20.90 23.52 -27.01
N ASN A 846 20.75 24.13 -25.83
CA ASN A 846 21.79 24.95 -25.22
C ASN A 846 22.67 24.20 -24.21
N LYS A 847 22.42 22.89 -24.00
CA LYS A 847 23.18 22.02 -23.08
C LYS A 847 23.30 22.61 -21.67
N ARG A 848 22.17 22.98 -21.08
CA ARG A 848 22.13 23.62 -19.75
C ARG A 848 20.90 23.22 -18.95
N LEU A 849 21.02 23.32 -17.63
CA LEU A 849 19.90 23.20 -16.71
C LEU A 849 19.22 24.58 -16.52
N GLN A 850 17.96 24.72 -16.92
CA GLN A 850 17.25 26.00 -16.84
C GLN A 850 16.69 26.29 -15.46
N GLU A 851 16.00 25.32 -14.87
CA GLU A 851 15.26 25.49 -13.63
C GLU A 851 15.08 24.16 -12.89
N VAL A 852 15.12 24.24 -11.56
CA VAL A 852 14.86 23.12 -10.65
C VAL A 852 13.64 23.44 -9.78
N SER A 853 12.75 22.48 -9.57
CA SER A 853 11.63 22.64 -8.63
C SER A 853 11.45 21.42 -7.75
N MET A 854 10.96 21.64 -6.53
CA MET A 854 10.57 20.56 -5.63
C MET A 854 9.27 19.90 -6.10
N TYR A 855 9.26 18.58 -6.08
CA TYR A 855 8.07 17.75 -6.26
C TYR A 855 7.84 16.88 -5.03
N ASP A 856 6.58 16.82 -4.61
CA ASP A 856 6.18 16.04 -3.45
C ASP A 856 6.03 14.56 -3.85
N ALA A 857 7.09 13.79 -3.62
CA ALA A 857 7.19 12.40 -4.02
C ALA A 857 6.90 11.42 -2.87
N GLU A 858 6.21 11.88 -1.81
CA GLU A 858 5.77 11.08 -0.65
C GLU A 858 4.89 9.87 -1.05
N ARG A 859 4.37 9.89 -2.27
CA ARG A 859 3.60 8.80 -2.88
C ARG A 859 4.45 7.75 -3.59
N ILE A 860 5.67 8.11 -3.94
CA ILE A 860 6.58 7.37 -4.81
C ILE A 860 7.75 6.89 -3.95
N VAL A 861 7.47 6.08 -2.92
CA VAL A 861 8.48 5.62 -1.96
C VAL A 861 8.89 4.20 -2.34
N ASN A 862 10.17 4.02 -2.68
CA ASN A 862 10.83 2.77 -3.09
C ASN A 862 10.82 2.38 -4.59
N ASP A 863 10.32 3.21 -5.51
CA ASP A 863 10.44 3.02 -6.97
C ASP A 863 10.12 4.32 -7.75
N PHE A 864 10.11 4.31 -9.10
CA PHE A 864 9.61 5.35 -10.00
C PHE A 864 8.33 4.91 -10.74
N ASP A 865 7.38 4.32 -10.01
CA ASP A 865 6.20 3.66 -10.61
C ASP A 865 5.22 4.62 -11.35
N TYR A 866 5.12 5.87 -10.93
CA TYR A 866 4.25 6.90 -11.53
C TYR A 866 4.65 8.29 -11.05
N ALA A 867 4.46 9.32 -11.89
CA ALA A 867 4.82 10.70 -11.57
C ALA A 867 3.78 11.70 -12.12
N TYR A 868 4.09 12.34 -13.25
CA TYR A 868 3.29 13.38 -13.86
C TYR A 868 3.17 13.15 -15.38
N THR A 869 2.17 13.78 -15.98
CA THR A 869 1.95 13.81 -17.44
C THR A 869 1.73 15.24 -17.90
N HIS A 870 1.96 15.57 -19.17
CA HIS A 870 1.59 16.87 -19.70
C HIS A 870 0.08 16.99 -19.94
N SER A 871 -0.46 18.21 -19.84
CA SER A 871 -1.88 18.49 -20.10
C SER A 871 -2.09 19.92 -20.60
N THR A 872 -3.04 20.12 -21.51
CA THR A 872 -3.50 21.44 -21.98
C THR A 872 -4.76 21.93 -21.26
N ILE A 873 -5.28 21.19 -20.27
CA ILE A 873 -6.57 21.46 -19.61
C ILE A 873 -6.66 22.88 -19.01
N SER A 874 -5.53 23.43 -18.60
CA SER A 874 -5.41 24.77 -18.02
C SER A 874 -5.93 25.88 -18.93
N GLN A 875 -5.93 25.68 -20.25
CA GLN A 875 -6.43 26.65 -21.21
C GLN A 875 -7.95 26.85 -21.12
N TYR A 876 -8.67 25.86 -20.56
CA TYR A 876 -10.13 25.82 -20.56
C TYR A 876 -10.76 26.35 -19.26
N PHE A 877 -9.94 26.70 -18.26
CA PHE A 877 -10.42 27.40 -17.06
C PHE A 877 -10.53 28.89 -17.36
N THR A 878 -11.76 29.42 -17.42
CA THR A 878 -12.02 30.85 -17.69
C THR A 878 -12.22 31.64 -16.39
N THR A 879 -11.66 32.85 -16.34
CA THR A 879 -11.72 33.78 -15.20
C THR A 879 -13.10 34.44 -15.10
N ALA A 880 -14.02 33.85 -14.35
CA ALA A 880 -15.29 34.50 -13.99
C ALA A 880 -15.13 35.37 -12.73
N ALA A 881 -15.00 36.69 -12.97
CA ALA A 881 -15.38 37.83 -12.12
C ALA A 881 -15.17 37.76 -10.58
N ALA A 882 -14.10 38.43 -10.12
CA ALA A 882 -14.08 39.43 -9.04
C ALA A 882 -14.97 39.23 -7.78
N ALA A 883 -14.46 38.42 -6.84
CA ALA A 883 -14.47 38.68 -5.38
C ALA A 883 -13.63 37.53 -4.75
N MET A 884 -12.50 37.68 -4.08
CA MET A 884 -11.82 38.80 -3.44
C MET A 884 -10.32 38.53 -3.54
N ALA A 885 -9.52 39.51 -3.97
CA ALA A 885 -8.05 39.44 -3.86
C ALA A 885 -7.60 40.28 -2.66
N THR A 886 -6.65 39.77 -1.87
CA THR A 886 -5.29 40.35 -1.67
C THR A 886 -4.50 39.60 -0.56
N ASP A 887 -3.58 38.74 -0.98
CA ASP A 887 -2.12 38.62 -0.66
C ASP A 887 -1.49 39.68 0.31
N PHE A 888 -0.54 39.43 1.24
CA PHE A 888 0.86 38.89 1.21
C PHE A 888 1.44 38.84 2.69
N PRO A 889 2.75 38.59 3.00
CA PRO A 889 3.54 37.35 3.08
C PRO A 889 4.16 37.09 4.50
N TYR A 890 4.88 35.95 4.66
CA TYR A 890 5.59 35.39 5.84
C TYR A 890 4.88 34.30 6.66
N SER A 891 5.70 33.28 6.97
CA SER A 891 5.40 31.93 7.43
C SER A 891 4.81 31.83 8.84
N PHE A 892 3.68 31.13 8.97
CA PHE A 892 3.36 30.15 10.02
C PHE A 892 2.07 29.43 9.57
N THR A 893 2.05 28.10 9.54
CA THR A 893 0.87 27.32 9.12
C THR A 893 -0.30 27.59 10.08
N ARG A 894 -1.33 28.28 9.57
CA ARG A 894 -2.51 28.71 10.32
C ARG A 894 -3.48 27.56 10.59
N THR A 895 -3.98 27.46 11.82
CA THR A 895 -4.92 26.41 12.25
C THR A 895 -6.37 26.77 11.90
N LYS A 896 -7.18 25.78 11.46
CA LYS A 896 -8.61 25.89 11.07
C LYS A 896 -9.57 26.50 12.12
N HIS A 897 -9.10 26.80 13.33
CA HIS A 897 -9.94 27.24 14.47
C HIS A 897 -10.22 28.76 14.49
N LEU A 898 -9.48 29.55 13.69
CA LEU A 898 -9.55 31.02 13.66
C LEU A 898 -10.84 31.60 13.04
N THR A 899 -11.68 30.76 12.45
CA THR A 899 -12.94 31.13 11.78
C THR A 899 -14.18 30.85 12.63
N LEU A 900 -14.00 30.33 13.84
CA LEU A 900 -15.12 30.06 14.75
C LEU A 900 -15.60 31.38 15.37
N SER A 901 -16.88 31.68 15.14
CA SER A 901 -17.54 32.78 15.86
C SER A 901 -17.68 32.40 17.33
N PRO A 902 -17.43 33.33 18.28
CA PRO A 902 -17.66 33.05 19.70
C PRO A 902 -19.14 32.70 19.93
N PRO A 903 -19.44 31.90 20.97
CA PRO A 903 -20.81 31.58 21.34
C PRO A 903 -21.66 32.84 21.49
N SER A 904 -22.94 32.80 21.08
CA SER A 904 -23.84 33.92 21.27
C SER A 904 -23.93 34.24 22.77
N SER A 905 -23.56 35.48 23.13
CA SER A 905 -23.47 35.97 24.50
C SER A 905 -24.68 35.51 25.33
N HIS A 906 -24.45 34.72 26.38
CA HIS A 906 -25.45 34.48 27.40
C HIS A 906 -25.70 35.83 28.07
N GLY A 907 -26.79 36.50 27.69
CA GLY A 907 -27.07 37.88 28.08
C GLY A 907 -26.94 38.10 29.58
N GLY A 908 -25.91 38.84 29.97
CA GLY A 908 -25.64 39.25 31.34
C GLY A 908 -24.25 39.86 31.39
N ASP A 909 -24.15 41.19 31.52
CA ASP A 909 -22.89 41.85 31.83
C ASP A 909 -22.31 41.21 33.10
N ALA A 910 -20.98 40.99 33.12
CA ALA A 910 -20.27 40.38 34.24
C ALA A 910 -20.48 41.10 35.59
N ALA A 911 -21.10 42.29 35.58
CA ALA A 911 -21.47 43.07 36.75
C ALA A 911 -22.71 42.53 37.51
N ASP A 912 -23.60 41.74 36.88
CA ASP A 912 -24.89 41.33 37.47
C ASP A 912 -24.89 39.96 38.14
N HIS A 913 -23.78 39.23 38.10
CA HIS A 913 -23.68 37.91 38.71
C HIS A 913 -22.96 37.97 40.06
N ARG A 914 -23.54 37.30 41.06
CA ARG A 914 -22.86 37.04 42.34
C ARG A 914 -21.46 36.47 42.05
N PRO A 915 -20.41 36.87 42.79
CA PRO A 915 -19.05 36.40 42.54
C PRO A 915 -19.04 34.87 42.52
N LEU A 916 -18.70 34.32 41.36
CA LEU A 916 -18.59 32.88 41.18
C LEU A 916 -17.29 32.40 41.81
N PRO A 917 -17.32 31.38 42.70
CA PRO A 917 -16.11 30.90 43.35
C PRO A 917 -15.14 30.19 42.40
N TRP A 918 -15.62 29.72 41.25
CA TRP A 918 -14.82 29.10 40.19
C TRP A 918 -15.61 29.12 38.86
N ILE A 919 -14.89 28.92 37.75
CA ILE A 919 -15.46 28.86 36.39
C ILE A 919 -14.91 27.65 35.63
N LEU A 920 -15.64 27.18 34.61
CA LEU A 920 -15.08 26.35 33.55
C LEU A 920 -14.55 27.27 32.46
N LEU A 921 -13.30 27.14 32.06
CA LEU A 921 -12.67 28.06 31.10
C LEU A 921 -12.21 27.30 29.85
N ASP A 922 -12.56 27.80 28.68
CA ASP A 922 -12.00 27.36 27.41
C ASP A 922 -10.52 27.75 27.33
N VAL A 923 -9.68 26.78 26.98
CA VAL A 923 -8.22 26.94 26.92
C VAL A 923 -7.75 27.54 25.60
N ARG A 924 -8.66 27.78 24.65
CA ARG A 924 -8.39 28.47 23.39
C ARG A 924 -9.19 29.76 23.31
N ALA A 925 -8.53 30.86 22.97
CA ALA A 925 -9.19 32.14 22.82
C ALA A 925 -9.80 32.30 21.42
N TYR A 926 -11.07 32.70 21.38
CA TYR A 926 -11.74 33.14 20.16
C TYR A 926 -11.14 34.45 19.67
N ILE A 927 -11.14 34.66 18.35
CA ILE A 927 -10.70 35.93 17.78
C ILE A 927 -11.92 36.78 17.46
N ALA A 928 -12.27 37.64 18.41
CA ALA A 928 -13.42 38.52 18.31
C ALA A 928 -13.27 39.73 19.23
N ASP A 929 -13.83 40.86 18.82
CA ASP A 929 -13.92 42.06 19.67
C ASP A 929 -15.12 41.94 20.62
N CYS A 930 -14.89 41.41 21.82
CA CYS A 930 -15.93 41.19 22.83
C CYS A 930 -15.67 41.98 24.12
N ARG A 931 -15.27 43.25 24.00
CA ARG A 931 -14.83 44.07 25.14
C ARG A 931 -15.86 44.16 26.25
N ASN A 932 -15.39 44.06 27.49
CA ASN A 932 -16.16 44.25 28.70
C ASN A 932 -15.24 44.73 29.85
N SER A 933 -15.73 44.75 31.09
CA SER A 933 -14.95 45.18 32.26
C SER A 933 -13.71 44.33 32.57
N THR A 934 -13.57 43.15 31.95
CA THR A 934 -12.41 42.25 32.07
C THR A 934 -11.38 42.48 30.96
N THR A 935 -11.59 43.41 30.02
CA THR A 935 -10.65 43.64 28.92
C THR A 935 -9.36 44.27 29.42
N ALA A 936 -8.22 43.62 29.17
CA ALA A 936 -6.89 44.20 29.31
C ALA A 936 -6.26 44.42 27.93
N THR A 937 -5.45 45.47 27.80
CA THR A 937 -4.74 45.80 26.55
C THR A 937 -3.24 45.96 26.81
N ILE A 938 -2.40 45.49 25.90
CA ILE A 938 -0.95 45.73 25.92
C ILE A 938 -0.44 46.05 24.51
N VAL A 939 0.62 46.86 24.44
CA VAL A 939 1.41 47.07 23.22
C VAL A 939 2.58 46.09 23.22
N LEU A 940 2.68 45.29 22.17
CA LEU A 940 3.77 44.32 22.01
C LEU A 940 5.04 45.00 21.48
N SER A 941 6.17 44.31 21.51
CA SER A 941 7.45 44.85 21.07
C SER A 941 7.49 45.23 19.57
N ASN A 942 6.60 44.68 18.74
CA ASN A 942 6.40 45.08 17.35
C ASN A 942 5.50 46.33 17.18
N GLY A 943 5.13 47.00 18.29
CA GLY A 943 4.30 48.21 18.31
C GLY A 943 2.79 47.98 18.13
N ARG A 944 2.36 46.74 17.90
CA ARG A 944 0.94 46.39 17.72
C ARG A 944 0.24 46.19 19.07
N LYS A 945 -1.06 46.48 19.13
CA LYS A 945 -1.88 46.29 20.34
C LYS A 945 -2.60 44.95 20.32
N ILE A 946 -2.65 44.29 21.46
CA ILE A 946 -3.50 43.12 21.71
C ILE A 946 -4.40 43.38 22.91
N GLN A 947 -5.63 42.93 22.78
CA GLN A 947 -6.68 42.98 23.79
C GLN A 947 -7.09 41.56 24.14
N ILE A 948 -7.19 41.26 25.42
CA ILE A 948 -7.70 39.99 25.93
C ILE A 948 -8.90 40.29 26.82
N THR A 949 -10.01 39.60 26.57
CA THR A 949 -11.27 39.76 27.30
C THR A 949 -11.82 38.41 27.73
N PHE A 950 -12.33 38.32 28.95
CA PHE A 950 -12.99 37.12 29.48
C PHE A 950 -14.51 37.29 29.41
N CYS A 951 -15.18 36.30 28.84
CA CYS A 951 -16.63 36.19 28.84
C CYS A 951 -17.02 35.11 29.86
N ILE A 952 -17.45 35.56 31.04
CA ILE A 952 -17.68 34.69 32.20
C ILE A 952 -19.08 34.08 32.14
N ALA A 953 -19.16 32.77 32.33
CA ALA A 953 -20.41 32.02 32.44
C ALA A 953 -20.39 31.08 33.67
N PRO A 954 -21.52 30.89 34.37
CA PRO A 954 -21.59 29.99 35.52
C PRO A 954 -21.53 28.51 35.08
N PRO A 955 -20.73 27.66 35.76
CA PRO A 955 -20.73 26.22 35.51
C PRO A 955 -22.16 25.63 35.62
N PRO A 956 -22.57 24.71 34.73
CA PRO A 956 -21.73 23.92 33.80
C PRO A 956 -21.41 24.61 32.46
N LEU A 957 -21.82 25.86 32.25
CA LEU A 957 -21.46 26.60 31.04
C LEU A 957 -19.96 26.94 31.06
N VAL A 958 -19.35 26.91 29.88
CA VAL A 958 -17.93 27.19 29.69
C VAL A 958 -17.75 28.69 29.42
N SER A 959 -17.04 29.36 30.32
CA SER A 959 -16.49 30.70 30.11
C SER A 959 -15.43 30.65 29.02
N TYR A 960 -15.31 31.70 28.22
CA TYR A 960 -14.36 31.72 27.11
C TYR A 960 -13.58 33.04 27.05
N ILE A 961 -12.46 33.01 26.35
CA ILE A 961 -11.59 34.18 26.17
C ILE A 961 -11.73 34.68 24.74
N CYS A 962 -11.75 36.00 24.57
CA CYS A 962 -11.65 36.65 23.28
C CYS A 962 -10.35 37.45 23.19
N ALA A 963 -9.61 37.24 22.11
CA ALA A 963 -8.42 37.99 21.78
C ALA A 963 -8.67 38.85 20.53
N TRP A 964 -8.30 40.11 20.59
CA TRP A 964 -8.52 41.05 19.49
C TRP A 964 -7.32 41.99 19.33
N SER A 965 -7.00 42.34 18.08
CA SER A 965 -6.05 43.42 17.81
C SER A 965 -6.81 44.63 17.26
N PRO A 966 -6.87 45.76 17.99
CA PRO A 966 -7.58 46.94 17.53
C PRO A 966 -6.80 47.75 16.48
N THR A 967 -5.51 47.47 16.31
CA THR A 967 -4.61 48.24 15.43
C THR A 967 -4.24 47.48 14.15
N THR A 968 -4.62 46.22 14.04
CA THR A 968 -4.20 45.34 12.95
C THR A 968 -5.29 44.32 12.72
N ASP A 969 -5.59 44.00 11.46
CA ASP A 969 -6.55 42.96 11.14
C ASP A 969 -6.18 41.66 11.92
N PRO A 970 -7.08 41.07 12.71
CA PRO A 970 -6.83 39.81 13.42
C PRO A 970 -6.45 38.66 12.48
N ALA A 971 -6.92 38.70 11.21
CA ALA A 971 -6.49 37.79 10.16
C ALA A 971 -4.99 37.95 9.82
N VAL A 972 -4.38 39.07 10.14
CA VAL A 972 -2.95 39.35 9.92
C VAL A 972 -2.17 39.25 11.23
N PHE A 973 -2.81 39.53 12.37
CA PHE A 973 -2.15 39.57 13.65
C PHE A 973 -1.94 38.18 14.28
N PHE A 974 -2.92 37.28 14.26
CA PHE A 974 -2.85 36.00 14.97
C PHE A 974 -2.50 34.84 14.04
N ALA A 975 -1.32 34.23 14.17
CA ALA A 975 -0.95 33.02 13.43
C ALA A 975 -1.71 31.77 13.90
N LYS A 976 -2.11 31.74 15.18
CA LYS A 976 -3.10 30.80 15.72
C LYS A 976 -3.80 31.41 16.93
N GLU A 977 -4.90 30.79 17.34
CA GLU A 977 -5.66 31.18 18.52
C GLU A 977 -4.75 31.23 19.76
N PRO A 978 -4.81 32.31 20.56
CA PRO A 978 -4.08 32.36 21.81
C PRO A 978 -4.49 31.20 22.72
N ALA A 979 -3.48 30.60 23.34
CA ALA A 979 -3.64 29.41 24.16
C ALA A 979 -3.46 29.76 25.63
N VAL A 980 -4.33 29.22 26.49
CA VAL A 980 -4.18 29.27 27.94
C VAL A 980 -3.25 28.15 28.37
N GLY A 981 -2.20 28.49 29.12
CA GLY A 981 -1.26 27.50 29.65
C GLY A 981 -1.48 27.17 31.12
N PHE A 982 -1.52 28.21 31.95
CA PHE A 982 -1.64 28.09 33.39
C PHE A 982 -2.67 29.09 33.89
N VAL A 983 -3.51 28.65 34.83
CA VAL A 983 -4.53 29.46 35.49
C VAL A 983 -4.40 29.18 36.97
N ASP A 984 -4.16 30.23 37.75
CA ASP A 984 -4.17 30.13 39.21
C ASP A 984 -4.64 31.44 39.83
N ALA A 985 -5.53 31.33 40.81
CA ALA A 985 -6.19 32.44 41.48
C ALA A 985 -6.64 33.57 40.52
N ASP A 986 -5.95 34.71 40.53
CA ASP A 986 -6.21 35.91 39.76
C ASP A 986 -5.28 36.08 38.55
N VAL A 987 -4.51 35.05 38.16
CA VAL A 987 -3.50 35.11 37.12
C VAL A 987 -3.73 34.05 36.04
N VAL A 988 -3.60 34.47 34.77
CA VAL A 988 -3.71 33.59 33.60
C VAL A 988 -2.51 33.78 32.67
N PHE A 989 -1.80 32.70 32.38
CA PHE A 989 -0.74 32.66 31.38
C PHE A 989 -1.31 32.36 29.99
N LEU A 990 -0.97 33.20 29.03
CA LEU A 990 -1.45 33.14 27.66
C LEU A 990 -0.27 33.16 26.70
N ARG A 991 -0.27 32.26 25.71
CA ARG A 991 0.67 32.31 24.59
C ARG A 991 -0.02 32.77 23.33
N VAL A 992 0.47 33.86 22.77
CA VAL A 992 0.00 34.45 21.52
C VAL A 992 1.04 34.18 20.44
N HIS A 993 0.58 33.60 19.35
CA HIS A 993 1.41 33.40 18.17
C HIS A 993 1.04 34.45 17.12
N SER A 994 2.00 35.33 16.82
CA SER A 994 1.88 36.37 15.80
C SER A 994 3.09 36.24 14.86
N ASP A 995 3.72 37.36 14.50
CA ASP A 995 5.04 37.41 13.85
C ASP A 995 6.14 36.72 14.67
N GLN A 996 6.02 36.78 15.99
CA GLN A 996 6.79 36.01 16.95
C GLN A 996 5.87 35.45 18.04
N ILE A 997 6.43 34.62 18.92
CA ILE A 997 5.72 34.06 20.06
C ILE A 997 5.80 35.05 21.22
N TYR A 998 4.64 35.50 21.71
CA TYR A 998 4.52 36.36 22.87
C TYR A 998 3.90 35.59 24.02
N ASP A 999 4.61 35.53 25.14
CA ASP A 999 4.14 34.96 26.39
C ASP A 999 3.62 36.08 27.28
N LEU A 1000 2.32 36.08 27.57
CA LEU A 1000 1.60 37.12 28.29
C LEU A 1000 1.05 36.59 29.61
N VAL A 1001 1.05 37.45 30.63
CA VAL A 1001 0.37 37.20 31.90
C VAL A 1001 -0.77 38.20 32.04
N TYR A 1002 -1.99 37.68 32.09
CA TYR A 1002 -3.17 38.44 32.43
C TYR A 1002 -3.39 38.40 33.94
N HIS A 1003 -3.58 39.56 34.56
CA HIS A 1003 -3.93 39.69 35.97
C HIS A 1003 -5.36 40.21 36.08
N ALA A 1004 -6.23 39.38 36.63
CA ALA A 1004 -7.60 39.73 36.95
C ALA A 1004 -7.60 40.66 38.17
N SER A 1005 -8.22 41.82 38.06
CA SER A 1005 -8.47 42.72 39.19
C SER A 1005 -9.61 43.67 38.84
N SER A 1006 -9.90 44.66 39.69
CA SER A 1006 -10.80 45.76 39.32
C SER A 1006 -10.31 46.55 38.11
N HIS A 1007 -9.01 46.47 37.80
CA HIS A 1007 -8.36 47.04 36.63
C HIS A 1007 -7.46 45.97 35.99
N PRO A 1008 -8.01 45.10 35.12
CA PRO A 1008 -7.26 43.98 34.58
C PRO A 1008 -6.06 44.47 33.76
N SER A 1009 -4.94 43.76 33.85
CA SER A 1009 -3.69 44.15 33.18
C SER A 1009 -3.03 42.98 32.46
N LEU A 1010 -2.27 43.27 31.41
CA LEU A 1010 -1.45 42.32 30.68
C LEU A 1010 0.03 42.70 30.85
N LYS A 1011 0.89 41.70 31.09
CA LYS A 1011 2.35 41.85 31.13
C LYS A 1011 3.02 40.91 30.14
N LEU A 1012 4.02 41.39 29.42
CA LEU A 1012 4.82 40.59 28.48
C LEU A 1012 6.01 39.95 29.19
N ILE A 1013 6.21 38.65 28.99
CA ILE A 1013 7.40 37.92 29.41
C ILE A 1013 8.39 37.89 28.25
N HIS A 1014 9.60 38.41 28.47
CA HIS A 1014 10.64 38.47 27.45
C HIS A 1014 11.45 37.17 27.40
N ASN A 1015 11.63 36.62 26.19
CA ASN A 1015 12.51 35.48 25.94
C ASN A 1015 13.99 35.90 26.05
N PRO A 1016 14.85 35.16 26.77
CA PRO A 1016 16.26 35.51 26.97
C PRO A 1016 17.18 35.23 25.78
N TYR A 1017 16.76 34.46 24.78
CA TYR A 1017 17.61 34.09 23.64
C TYR A 1017 17.16 34.73 22.33
N SER A 1018 18.15 35.07 21.50
CA SER A 1018 18.02 35.77 20.22
C SER A 1018 16.89 35.20 19.34
N PRO A 1019 16.15 36.06 18.61
CA PRO A 1019 15.02 35.66 17.74
C PRO A 1019 15.40 34.69 16.60
N TYR A 1020 16.68 34.37 16.43
CA TYR A 1020 17.21 33.47 15.40
C TYR A 1020 17.58 32.06 15.93
N ASN A 1021 17.29 31.73 17.19
CA ASN A 1021 17.58 30.41 17.75
C ASN A 1021 16.29 29.53 17.79
N PRO A 1022 16.25 28.37 17.10
CA PRO A 1022 15.04 27.53 16.96
C PRO A 1022 14.57 26.84 18.26
N TYR A 1023 15.28 27.00 19.37
CA TYR A 1023 14.93 26.39 20.65
C TYR A 1023 14.16 27.36 21.56
N HIS A 1024 12.83 27.44 21.40
CA HIS A 1024 11.96 28.11 22.37
C HIS A 1024 12.06 27.37 23.72
N TYR A 1025 12.56 28.02 24.78
CA TYR A 1025 12.83 27.38 26.08
C TYR A 1025 11.56 26.76 26.70
N LEU A 1026 10.41 27.43 26.54
CA LEU A 1026 9.09 26.92 26.93
C LEU A 1026 8.43 26.18 25.77
N ARG A 1027 8.89 24.96 25.45
CA ARG A 1027 8.37 24.15 24.32
C ARG A 1027 6.88 23.77 24.45
N ARG A 1028 6.42 23.48 25.68
CA ARG A 1028 5.02 23.15 25.98
C ARG A 1028 4.41 24.17 26.93
N ILE A 1029 3.19 24.61 26.63
CA ILE A 1029 2.48 25.63 27.42
C ILE A 1029 1.96 25.08 28.75
N ASP A 1030 1.74 23.76 28.82
CA ASP A 1030 1.22 23.04 29.99
C ASP A 1030 2.28 22.80 31.09
N ASN A 1031 3.53 23.21 30.84
CA ASN A 1031 4.68 23.01 31.73
C ASN A 1031 5.10 24.29 32.47
N VAL A 1032 4.18 25.24 32.67
CA VAL A 1032 4.45 26.55 33.27
C VAL A 1032 3.74 26.68 34.61
N ALA A 1033 4.41 27.25 35.62
CA ALA A 1033 3.80 27.72 36.87
C ALA A 1033 4.19 29.18 37.10
N ILE A 1034 3.27 29.99 37.63
CA ILE A 1034 3.54 31.37 38.04
C ILE A 1034 3.48 31.44 39.56
N LEU A 1035 4.60 31.83 40.19
CA LEU A 1035 4.70 31.98 41.64
C LEU A 1035 4.59 33.46 42.02
N PRO A 1036 3.57 33.89 42.78
CA PRO A 1036 3.46 35.27 43.24
C PRO A 1036 4.52 35.59 44.31
N ASP A 1037 5.34 36.63 44.10
CA ASP A 1037 6.30 37.12 45.11
C ASP A 1037 5.58 37.90 46.22
N ARG A 1038 5.01 37.18 47.20
CA ARG A 1038 4.39 37.80 48.38
C ARG A 1038 5.40 38.17 49.48
N ARG A 1039 6.70 37.91 49.30
CA ARG A 1039 7.72 38.18 50.35
C ARG A 1039 8.03 39.66 50.56
N ARG A 1040 7.52 40.59 49.73
CA ARG A 1040 7.76 42.03 49.90
C ARG A 1040 6.73 42.79 50.74
N HIS A 1041 5.62 42.16 51.16
CA HIS A 1041 4.58 42.87 51.94
C HIS A 1041 4.56 42.56 53.45
N ALA A 1042 5.55 41.84 53.98
CA ALA A 1042 5.69 41.58 55.41
C ALA A 1042 6.71 42.50 56.14
N ALA A 1043 7.22 43.55 55.49
CA ALA A 1043 8.03 44.57 56.14
C ALA A 1043 7.47 45.95 55.76
N GLY A 1044 6.91 46.61 56.77
CA GLY A 1044 6.08 47.81 56.66
C GLY A 1044 6.75 49.04 56.04
N GLY A 1045 5.91 50.05 55.84
CA GLY A 1045 6.33 51.45 55.81
C GLY A 1045 5.81 52.18 54.59
N ALA A 1046 4.95 53.16 54.84
CA ALA A 1046 4.66 54.24 53.92
C ALA A 1046 5.97 54.87 53.38
N ASP A 1047 5.99 55.20 52.10
CA ASP A 1047 6.10 56.59 51.66
C ASP A 1047 6.00 56.65 50.12
N ASP A 1048 5.36 57.73 49.69
CA ASP A 1048 5.20 58.17 48.32
C ASP A 1048 6.55 58.51 47.65
N ASP A 1049 6.43 58.74 46.34
CA ASP A 1049 7.25 59.57 45.48
C ASP A 1049 8.20 58.91 44.47
N ASP A 1050 8.08 59.50 43.28
CA ASP A 1050 8.77 59.28 42.02
C ASP A 1050 10.27 59.01 42.15
N ASP A 1051 10.76 58.00 41.41
CA ASP A 1051 12.08 58.09 40.79
C ASP A 1051 12.14 57.22 39.52
N ASP A 1052 12.03 57.92 38.39
CA ASP A 1052 12.56 57.55 37.10
C ASP A 1052 14.08 57.27 37.22
N ASN A 1053 14.57 56.25 36.50
CA ASN A 1053 15.98 55.82 36.41
C ASN A 1053 16.55 54.96 37.57
N ARG A 1054 16.31 53.66 37.46
CA ARG A 1054 17.37 52.66 37.68
C ARG A 1054 17.60 51.88 36.40
N ASP A 1055 18.44 52.43 35.55
CA ASP A 1055 19.26 51.64 34.63
C ASP A 1055 20.34 50.96 35.48
N ASP A 1056 20.12 49.70 35.81
CA ASP A 1056 21.12 48.80 36.39
C ASP A 1056 20.76 47.37 36.01
N SER A 1057 21.33 46.92 34.89
CA SER A 1057 22.37 45.89 34.94
C SER A 1057 22.27 44.88 36.12
N MET A 1058 21.16 44.15 36.21
CA MET A 1058 21.16 42.79 36.74
C MET A 1058 20.68 41.90 35.62
N ASP A 1059 21.59 41.07 35.10
CA ASP A 1059 21.30 39.88 34.35
C ASP A 1059 19.93 39.32 34.78
N ARG A 1060 18.91 39.41 33.92
CA ARG A 1060 17.69 38.61 34.09
C ARG A 1060 18.07 37.16 33.84
N LYS A 1061 18.76 36.60 34.82
CA LYS A 1061 19.36 35.27 34.88
C LYS A 1061 18.22 34.27 34.90
N TRP A 1062 17.92 33.75 33.71
CA TRP A 1062 17.31 32.43 33.62
C TRP A 1062 18.30 31.45 34.27
N SER A 1063 17.86 30.78 35.33
CA SER A 1063 18.63 29.72 35.97
C SER A 1063 18.14 28.37 35.44
N ASN A 1064 19.05 27.59 34.87
CA ASN A 1064 18.76 26.22 34.46
C ASN A 1064 19.20 25.27 35.58
N THR A 1065 18.23 24.67 36.26
CA THR A 1065 18.51 23.69 37.32
C THR A 1065 18.08 22.30 36.84
N ILE A 1066 19.03 21.37 36.79
CA ILE A 1066 18.75 19.96 36.45
C ILE A 1066 18.32 19.25 37.74
N LEU A 1067 17.10 18.74 37.77
CA LEU A 1067 16.58 17.91 38.86
C LEU A 1067 16.93 16.44 38.58
N LEU A 1068 17.69 15.82 39.50
CA LEU A 1068 18.03 14.40 39.46
C LEU A 1068 17.10 13.62 40.39
N LEU A 1069 16.17 12.84 39.82
CA LEU A 1069 15.23 12.01 40.55
C LEU A 1069 15.71 10.55 40.55
N ASP A 1070 16.53 10.18 41.53
CA ASP A 1070 17.05 8.81 41.67
C ASP A 1070 15.96 7.74 41.82
N GLN A 1071 14.75 8.13 42.25
CA GLN A 1071 13.58 7.25 42.36
C GLN A 1071 13.09 6.72 41.01
N LEU A 1072 13.20 7.50 39.92
CA LEU A 1072 12.87 7.03 38.56
C LEU A 1072 13.95 6.10 37.99
N ARG A 1073 15.18 6.21 38.50
CA ARG A 1073 16.36 5.43 38.07
C ARG A 1073 16.30 3.97 38.52
N ASN A 1074 15.54 3.69 39.58
CA ASN A 1074 15.41 2.37 40.21
C ASN A 1074 14.07 1.68 39.90
N ALA A 1075 13.27 2.19 38.95
CA ALA A 1075 12.05 1.54 38.50
C ALA A 1075 12.37 0.19 37.78
N PRO A 1076 11.47 -0.82 37.83
CA PRO A 1076 11.80 -2.19 37.42
C PRO A 1076 12.12 -2.39 35.93
N ASP A 1077 11.74 -1.44 35.07
CA ASP A 1077 12.08 -1.41 33.64
C ASP A 1077 13.19 -0.39 33.38
N LYS A 1078 14.34 -0.87 32.91
CA LYS A 1078 15.57 -0.08 32.74
C LYS A 1078 15.75 0.58 31.37
N ASP A 1079 14.77 0.50 30.48
CA ASP A 1079 14.81 1.19 29.19
C ASP A 1079 13.81 2.36 29.17
N THR A 1080 14.33 3.53 29.59
CA THR A 1080 13.79 4.89 29.33
C THR A 1080 12.37 5.19 29.83
N VAL A 1081 12.25 5.53 31.11
CA VAL A 1081 11.04 6.19 31.67
C VAL A 1081 11.04 7.67 31.26
N LEU A 1082 10.19 8.06 30.30
CA LEU A 1082 9.92 9.46 29.94
C LEU A 1082 8.74 10.00 30.75
N HIS A 1083 8.97 10.97 31.64
CA HIS A 1083 7.90 11.73 32.31
C HIS A 1083 7.51 12.93 31.43
N LEU A 1084 6.27 12.94 30.96
CA LEU A 1084 5.73 14.04 30.15
C LEU A 1084 4.67 14.76 30.98
N THR A 1085 5.03 15.94 31.49
CA THR A 1085 4.09 16.76 32.25
C THR A 1085 2.90 17.17 31.37
N GLU A 1086 1.71 16.88 31.87
CA GLU A 1086 0.42 17.26 31.28
C GLU A 1086 -0.30 18.30 32.14
N LYS A 1087 0.06 18.42 33.42
CA LYS A 1087 -0.54 19.40 34.34
C LYS A 1087 0.45 19.86 35.42
N VAL A 1088 0.35 21.13 35.82
CA VAL A 1088 1.15 21.71 36.92
C VAL A 1088 0.25 22.38 37.94
N PHE A 1089 0.53 22.22 39.23
CA PHE A 1089 -0.12 22.99 40.30
C PHE A 1089 0.83 23.27 41.47
N ILE A 1090 0.50 24.31 42.24
CA ILE A 1090 1.26 24.76 43.40
C ILE A 1090 0.69 24.05 44.63
N LEU A 1091 1.56 23.43 45.43
CA LEU A 1091 1.17 22.68 46.63
C LEU A 1091 1.17 23.52 47.89
N ASP A 1092 2.01 24.55 47.95
CA ASP A 1092 2.15 25.47 49.07
C ASP A 1092 2.48 26.86 48.51
N ASP A 1093 1.76 27.88 48.96
CA ASP A 1093 1.96 29.27 48.52
C ASP A 1093 3.04 29.99 49.34
N GLU A 1094 3.39 29.47 50.53
CA GLU A 1094 4.43 30.03 51.41
C GLU A 1094 5.80 29.37 51.18
N GLN A 1095 5.81 28.09 50.78
CA GLN A 1095 7.00 27.36 50.31
C GLN A 1095 6.84 27.00 48.83
N PRO A 1096 7.80 27.30 47.92
CA PRO A 1096 7.60 27.20 46.47
C PRO A 1096 7.69 25.75 45.93
N LEU A 1097 6.85 24.87 46.45
CA LEU A 1097 6.66 23.48 46.06
C LEU A 1097 5.68 23.39 44.89
N VAL A 1098 6.18 22.91 43.76
CA VAL A 1098 5.44 22.76 42.52
C VAL A 1098 5.33 21.27 42.17
N ALA A 1099 4.12 20.84 41.82
CA ALA A 1099 3.84 19.48 41.35
C ALA A 1099 3.66 19.46 39.83
N PHE A 1100 4.51 18.70 39.15
CA PHE A 1100 4.45 18.39 37.72
C PHE A 1100 3.85 17.00 37.54
N VAL A 1101 2.68 16.91 36.92
CA VAL A 1101 1.89 15.69 36.82
C VAL A 1101 1.95 15.12 35.42
N ASP A 1102 2.29 13.83 35.32
CA ASP A 1102 2.06 12.97 34.17
C ASP A 1102 0.93 12.00 34.54
N LEU A 1103 -0.23 12.12 33.88
CA LEU A 1103 -1.44 11.36 34.20
C LEU A 1103 -1.32 9.86 33.89
N TRP A 1104 -0.23 9.42 33.23
CA TRP A 1104 0.01 8.02 32.90
C TRP A 1104 1.08 7.38 33.78
N ARG A 1105 1.94 8.18 34.41
CA ARG A 1105 3.14 7.67 35.09
C ARG A 1105 3.24 8.09 36.55
N GLY A 1106 2.97 9.35 36.89
CA GLY A 1106 3.22 9.85 38.24
C GLY A 1106 3.36 11.36 38.36
N ILE A 1107 3.65 11.82 39.56
CA ILE A 1107 3.76 13.23 39.93
C ILE A 1107 5.17 13.51 40.43
N VAL A 1108 5.86 14.48 39.82
CA VAL A 1108 7.13 15.02 40.31
C VAL A 1108 6.85 16.25 41.15
N ILE A 1109 7.27 16.25 42.41
CA ILE A 1109 7.12 17.39 43.33
C ILE A 1109 8.50 17.95 43.62
N CYS A 1110 8.73 19.25 43.42
CA CYS A 1110 9.99 19.87 43.78
C CYS A 1110 9.85 21.32 44.24
N ASN A 1111 10.80 21.77 45.07
CA ASN A 1111 10.94 23.17 45.42
C ASN A 1111 11.76 23.89 44.32
N VAL A 1112 11.13 24.80 43.59
CA VAL A 1112 11.74 25.43 42.40
C VAL A 1112 12.54 26.71 42.68
N LEU A 1113 12.52 27.23 43.91
CA LEU A 1113 13.29 28.43 44.30
C LEU A 1113 14.44 28.14 45.27
N ASP A 1114 14.62 26.89 45.70
CA ASP A 1114 15.76 26.49 46.54
C ASP A 1114 17.01 26.24 45.66
N ASN A 1115 17.87 27.25 45.59
CA ASN A 1115 19.10 27.21 44.79
C ASN A 1115 20.26 26.45 45.49
N SER A 1116 20.03 25.87 46.67
CA SER A 1116 21.04 25.14 47.43
C SER A 1116 20.77 23.62 47.46
N THR A 1117 21.53 22.87 46.66
CA THR A 1117 21.68 21.39 46.61
C THR A 1117 20.58 20.57 45.88
N PRO A 1118 20.96 19.49 45.14
CA PRO A 1118 20.09 18.83 44.14
C PRO A 1118 19.05 17.83 44.72
N VAL A 1119 18.64 17.96 45.99
CA VAL A 1119 17.86 16.91 46.70
C VAL A 1119 16.35 17.21 46.81
N GLY A 1120 15.85 18.26 46.18
CA GLY A 1120 14.48 18.74 46.43
C GLY A 1120 13.33 18.05 45.68
N GLY A 1121 13.58 17.04 44.82
CA GLY A 1121 12.54 16.42 43.99
C GLY A 1121 12.09 15.05 44.51
N SER A 1122 10.79 14.84 44.69
CA SER A 1122 10.21 13.51 44.98
C SER A 1122 9.28 13.06 43.85
N TYR A 1123 9.37 11.79 43.45
CA TYR A 1123 8.47 11.20 42.46
C TYR A 1123 7.42 10.34 43.16
N MET A 1124 6.15 10.64 42.91
CA MET A 1124 5.02 9.88 43.41
C MET A 1124 4.38 9.11 42.25
N PRO A 1125 4.51 7.77 42.18
CA PRO A 1125 3.89 6.98 41.11
C PRO A 1125 2.36 6.97 41.26
N LEU A 1126 1.66 6.83 40.13
CA LEU A 1126 0.22 6.59 40.14
C LEU A 1126 -0.11 5.18 40.69
N PRO A 1127 -1.37 4.92 41.10
CA PRO A 1127 -1.80 3.57 41.44
C PRO A 1127 -1.51 2.58 40.29
N PRO A 1128 -1.07 1.33 40.56
CA PRO A 1128 -0.62 0.38 39.53
C PRO A 1128 -1.66 0.08 38.44
N GLU A 1129 -2.95 0.19 38.78
CA GLU A 1129 -4.08 -0.04 37.89
C GLU A 1129 -4.22 1.05 36.80
N LEU A 1130 -3.58 2.21 36.99
CA LEU A 1130 -3.62 3.35 36.07
C LEU A 1130 -2.31 3.54 35.29
N ILE A 1131 -1.28 2.73 35.57
CA ILE A 1131 0.02 2.81 34.89
C ILE A 1131 -0.02 1.95 33.61
N ASP A 1132 -0.06 2.60 32.45
CA ASP A 1132 0.06 1.92 31.14
C ASP A 1132 1.48 2.09 30.57
N VAL A 1133 2.27 1.01 30.62
CA VAL A 1133 3.70 1.02 30.27
C VAL A 1133 3.93 1.02 28.74
N ARG A 1134 2.89 0.81 27.91
CA ARG A 1134 3.04 0.56 26.46
C ARG A 1134 2.89 1.78 25.54
N ARG A 1135 2.70 2.99 26.07
CA ARG A 1135 2.63 4.24 25.26
C ARG A 1135 3.86 5.11 25.47
N THR A 1136 4.82 5.07 24.53
CA THR A 1136 5.92 6.04 24.44
C THR A 1136 5.57 7.17 23.48
#